data_AF-D2VJQ2-F1
#
_entry.id   AF-D2VJQ2-F1
#
_cell.length_a   1.000
_cell.length_b   1.000
_cell.length_c   1.000
_cell.angle_alpha   90.00
_cell.angle_beta   90.00
_cell.angle_gamma   90.00
#
_symmetry.space_group_name_H-M   'P 1'
#
loop_
_entity.id
_entity.type
_entity.pdbx_description
1 polymer ?
#
loop_
_entity_poly.entity_id
_entity_poly.type
_entity_poly.pdbx_seq_one_letter_code
_entity_poly.pdbx_strand_id
1 'polypeptide(L)'
;MSQTLASTIYHNNTIGLLNYTDSQTLLTEFVRFSAFKLYGNVFHYTYVDDHFYSVGFILGMISLGIFIVFVLPCQLAVNILYGIRARKILKKNRNNSSIETPPSSASSGDASVNKEEKKNNTDKYTFRETLKKAWYEYVLLEGVARATPSFVMVVFICLVIWLTSAFSKIHFAGAAVLMAITMTMWLIQWVLFDLGTFTYEVLRSFSTRFGKSKTSEVTKDQELKNVDVTTSTTSTMNINQSTTAIVPPSNDSSSHHHHSEHRFGGLVKDISFGYVKSLANPLFRRHPLLGVLIVFIFFFVTFLIFLVVNGVTADFCVAYDPIEISTLATRAGDSTRCKSGTICFTYMTISADISSEMIVNFQIDAKQLNSSFVYYGTFDPNAEFQFDSKTALKANANCFKMTVIEIDRWQCYVNLRGLQSSSSYYVKSAFTGKDYTATSVTFEDSNVYKFRTAPSASSPDRIVSFLNGGDLAWGTNFLSLVKLIPPTGKNISTAPYFFMVGGDVAYDNGCAYCYMRWESWFSNWAKYMVVPLQHTSSVSHTYTLPLASCVGNHEAGNFKRPRSDDAFYIRYFPHELEGDSSNLIVSDPQYTRKLQHVHYLSSHTLLMVLDSWVHESPEQQVSYIVNYFNALDPSKYKNRMVTIHEGIYASSSELSPMTAAMREQWEALFLKYNITLVLENHVHTYKQTYPLRFGKVMDTKADPLNSRAGADNDYYYERNIYNGLGKEEEKGIIYVGDGSLGAHFYGDKLLFGDPMFRQLGIITHFHHIITHDTNSVPTIELTAYGYDSSTGDSYRVSGSGLTIKTF
;
A
#
# COMPACT_ATOMS: atom_id res chain seq x y z
N MET A 1 31.07 16.78 -29.39
CA MET A 1 30.40 15.93 -30.41
C MET A 1 29.83 14.68 -29.75
N SER A 2 28.74 14.82 -28.98
CA SER A 2 27.96 13.68 -28.45
C SER A 2 26.54 14.13 -28.06
N GLN A 3 25.84 14.77 -28.99
CA GLN A 3 24.43 15.17 -28.83
C GLN A 3 23.67 14.89 -30.13
N THR A 4 23.32 13.62 -30.39
CA THR A 4 22.37 13.27 -31.47
C THR A 4 21.86 11.83 -31.37
N LEU A 5 21.34 11.39 -30.21
CA LEU A 5 20.70 10.06 -30.14
C LEU A 5 19.58 9.90 -29.09
N ALA A 6 18.83 10.96 -28.79
CA ALA A 6 17.78 10.90 -27.76
C ALA A 6 16.36 11.35 -28.22
N SER A 7 16.10 11.59 -29.51
CA SER A 7 14.83 12.20 -29.93
C SER A 7 13.90 11.35 -30.81
N THR A 8 14.00 10.02 -30.82
CA THR A 8 13.14 9.19 -31.72
C THR A 8 12.56 7.93 -31.08
N ILE A 9 12.33 7.90 -29.76
CA ILE A 9 11.62 6.79 -29.10
C ILE A 9 10.54 7.35 -28.17
N TYR A 10 9.58 8.10 -28.69
CA TYR A 10 8.33 8.40 -27.97
C TYR A 10 7.20 8.68 -28.97
N HIS A 11 6.75 7.65 -29.69
CA HIS A 11 5.37 7.60 -30.19
C HIS A 11 4.95 6.14 -30.47
N ASN A 12 3.73 5.80 -30.05
CA ASN A 12 2.99 4.54 -30.17
C ASN A 12 3.31 3.41 -29.17
N ASN A 13 2.79 3.56 -27.94
CA ASN A 13 2.56 2.44 -27.01
C ASN A 13 1.06 2.11 -26.86
N THR A 14 0.37 1.98 -27.99
CA THR A 14 -0.95 1.37 -28.02
C THR A 14 -1.03 0.42 -29.20
N ILE A 15 -1.21 -0.86 -28.87
CA ILE A 15 -1.64 -1.98 -29.72
C ILE A 15 -0.58 -2.56 -30.67
N GLY A 16 -0.01 -3.69 -30.24
CA GLY A 16 0.74 -4.62 -31.08
C GLY A 16 0.74 -6.08 -30.63
N LEU A 17 0.10 -6.44 -29.50
CA LEU A 17 0.06 -7.83 -29.01
C LEU A 17 -0.88 -8.75 -29.81
N LEU A 18 -1.75 -8.20 -30.66
CA LEU A 18 -2.78 -8.96 -31.39
C LEU A 18 -2.37 -9.39 -32.82
N ASN A 19 -1.17 -9.06 -33.29
CA ASN A 19 -0.73 -9.39 -34.66
C ASN A 19 0.34 -10.49 -34.75
N TYR A 20 0.69 -11.14 -33.64
CA TYR A 20 1.64 -12.24 -33.65
C TYR A 20 0.89 -13.58 -33.72
N THR A 21 1.00 -14.26 -34.87
CA THR A 21 0.49 -15.63 -35.05
C THR A 21 1.43 -16.69 -34.48
N ASP A 22 2.66 -16.32 -34.14
CA ASP A 22 3.66 -17.21 -33.58
C ASP A 22 3.77 -17.08 -32.06
N SER A 23 3.43 -18.17 -31.37
CA SER A 23 3.53 -18.33 -29.92
C SER A 23 4.93 -18.08 -29.35
N GLN A 24 6.00 -18.33 -30.10
CA GLN A 24 7.38 -18.07 -29.66
C GLN A 24 7.68 -16.57 -29.61
N THR A 25 7.22 -15.82 -30.60
CA THR A 25 7.37 -14.37 -30.65
C THR A 25 6.55 -13.68 -29.56
N LEU A 26 5.32 -14.16 -29.31
CA LEU A 26 4.47 -13.65 -28.22
C LEU A 26 5.08 -13.93 -26.85
N LEU A 27 5.63 -15.13 -26.64
CA LEU A 27 6.32 -15.50 -25.39
C LEU A 27 7.60 -14.69 -25.21
N THR A 28 8.36 -14.46 -26.28
CA THR A 28 9.60 -13.67 -26.25
C THR A 28 9.30 -12.21 -25.91
N GLU A 29 8.30 -11.59 -26.53
CA GLU A 29 7.91 -10.21 -26.21
C GLU A 29 7.23 -10.10 -24.84
N PHE A 30 6.48 -11.12 -24.40
CA PHE A 30 5.96 -11.19 -23.03
C PHE A 30 7.10 -11.31 -22.01
N VAL A 31 8.09 -12.15 -22.25
CA VAL A 31 9.28 -12.30 -21.40
C VAL A 31 10.13 -11.03 -21.44
N ARG A 32 10.25 -10.36 -22.58
CA ARG A 32 11.00 -9.10 -22.73
C ARG A 32 10.29 -7.94 -22.05
N PHE A 33 8.97 -7.83 -22.21
CA PHE A 33 8.12 -6.87 -21.50
C PHE A 33 8.18 -7.11 -19.99
N SER A 34 8.03 -8.37 -19.57
CA SER A 34 8.10 -8.77 -18.16
C SER A 34 9.50 -8.53 -17.60
N ALA A 35 10.56 -8.86 -18.33
CA ALA A 35 11.93 -8.64 -17.91
C ALA A 35 12.33 -7.16 -17.90
N PHE A 36 11.80 -6.35 -18.81
CA PHE A 36 12.01 -4.90 -18.79
C PHE A 36 11.29 -4.24 -17.61
N LYS A 37 10.05 -4.67 -17.31
CA LYS A 37 9.29 -4.21 -16.14
C LYS A 37 9.83 -4.75 -14.81
N LEU A 38 10.34 -5.99 -14.76
CA LEU A 38 10.82 -6.64 -13.52
C LEU A 38 12.31 -6.41 -13.26
N TYR A 39 13.17 -6.40 -14.28
CA TYR A 39 14.63 -6.32 -14.13
C TYR A 39 15.25 -5.03 -14.66
N GLY A 40 14.59 -4.32 -15.58
CA GLY A 40 15.10 -3.07 -16.16
C GLY A 40 15.02 -1.86 -15.24
N ASN A 41 14.25 -1.97 -14.15
CA ASN A 41 14.04 -0.90 -13.18
C ASN A 41 14.46 -1.41 -11.79
N VAL A 42 15.76 -1.35 -11.51
CA VAL A 42 16.40 -1.87 -10.28
C VAL A 42 15.75 -1.32 -8.99
N PHE A 43 14.94 -0.26 -9.08
CA PHE A 43 14.31 0.42 -7.95
C PHE A 43 12.81 0.12 -7.76
N HIS A 44 12.19 -0.69 -8.64
CA HIS A 44 10.85 -1.22 -8.36
C HIS A 44 10.88 -2.29 -7.27
N TYR A 45 12.06 -2.87 -7.00
CA TYR A 45 12.25 -3.83 -5.92
C TYR A 45 12.01 -3.22 -4.55
N THR A 46 12.36 -1.95 -4.30
CA THR A 46 12.03 -1.27 -3.02
C THR A 46 10.52 -1.05 -2.83
N TYR A 47 9.79 -0.69 -3.89
CA TYR A 47 8.33 -0.55 -3.83
C TYR A 47 7.64 -1.91 -3.61
N VAL A 48 8.12 -2.97 -4.26
CA VAL A 48 7.62 -4.34 -4.03
C VAL A 48 8.08 -4.89 -2.67
N ASP A 49 9.24 -4.46 -2.15
CA ASP A 49 9.83 -4.89 -0.88
C ASP A 49 9.03 -4.41 0.34
N ASP A 50 8.47 -3.19 0.30
CA ASP A 50 7.62 -2.66 1.38
C ASP A 50 6.14 -3.06 1.22
N HIS A 51 5.71 -3.39 0.00
CA HIS A 51 4.30 -3.74 -0.30
C HIS A 51 4.03 -5.24 -0.54
N PHE A 52 5.02 -6.10 -0.36
CA PHE A 52 4.85 -7.56 -0.51
C PHE A 52 3.80 -8.14 0.45
N TYR A 53 3.70 -7.56 1.65
CA TYR A 53 2.70 -7.94 2.66
C TYR A 53 1.26 -7.71 2.17
N SER A 54 1.01 -6.59 1.49
CA SER A 54 -0.31 -6.25 0.96
C SER A 54 -0.71 -7.15 -0.21
N VAL A 55 0.23 -7.43 -1.12
CA VAL A 55 0.00 -8.34 -2.25
C VAL A 55 -0.22 -9.78 -1.75
N GLY A 56 0.58 -10.23 -0.78
CA GLY A 56 0.43 -11.54 -0.14
C GLY A 56 -0.91 -11.70 0.59
N PHE A 57 -1.33 -10.68 1.35
CA PHE A 57 -2.64 -10.67 2.01
C PHE A 57 -3.80 -10.75 1.01
N ILE A 58 -3.73 -9.98 -0.08
CA ILE A 58 -4.76 -9.98 -1.14
C ILE A 58 -4.83 -11.35 -1.83
N LEU A 59 -3.69 -11.94 -2.18
CA LEU A 59 -3.64 -13.30 -2.76
C LEU A 59 -4.18 -14.36 -1.77
N GLY A 60 -3.91 -14.19 -0.48
CA GLY A 60 -4.49 -15.00 0.59
C GLY A 60 -6.02 -14.89 0.66
N MET A 61 -6.56 -13.68 0.60
CA MET A 61 -8.00 -13.41 0.62
C MET A 61 -8.71 -13.93 -0.64
N ILE A 62 -8.09 -13.80 -1.82
CA ILE A 62 -8.59 -14.38 -3.08
C ILE A 62 -8.64 -15.91 -2.97
N SER A 63 -7.57 -16.52 -2.45
CA SER A 63 -7.48 -17.98 -2.26
C SER A 63 -8.54 -18.49 -1.28
N LEU A 64 -8.77 -17.76 -0.17
CA LEU A 64 -9.82 -18.06 0.79
C LEU A 64 -11.22 -17.91 0.17
N GLY A 65 -11.45 -16.87 -0.62
CA GLY A 65 -12.69 -16.65 -1.36
C GLY A 65 -12.99 -17.79 -2.33
N ILE A 66 -12.00 -18.23 -3.10
CA ILE A 66 -12.12 -19.39 -4.00
C ILE A 66 -12.50 -20.66 -3.21
N PHE A 67 -11.87 -20.88 -2.05
CA PHE A 67 -12.16 -22.03 -1.22
C PHE A 67 -13.59 -22.03 -0.69
N ILE A 68 -14.05 -20.92 -0.11
CA ILE A 68 -15.39 -20.81 0.51
C ILE A 68 -16.49 -20.89 -0.54
N VAL A 69 -16.31 -20.22 -1.69
CA VAL A 69 -17.36 -20.09 -2.71
C VAL A 69 -17.43 -21.31 -3.61
N PHE A 70 -16.32 -21.99 -3.89
CA PHE A 70 -16.28 -23.08 -4.87
C PHE A 70 -15.95 -24.43 -4.25
N VAL A 71 -14.87 -24.52 -3.48
CA VAL A 71 -14.40 -25.82 -2.97
C VAL A 71 -15.39 -26.38 -1.93
N LEU A 72 -15.80 -25.56 -0.96
CA LEU A 72 -16.72 -25.99 0.11
C LEU A 72 -18.09 -26.43 -0.43
N PRO A 73 -18.77 -25.69 -1.34
CA PRO A 73 -20.06 -26.10 -1.87
C PRO A 73 -19.96 -27.30 -2.81
N CYS A 74 -18.89 -27.43 -3.60
CA CYS A 74 -18.64 -28.63 -4.40
C CYS A 74 -18.47 -29.87 -3.51
N GLN A 75 -17.69 -29.77 -2.43
CA GLN A 75 -17.51 -30.86 -1.47
C GLN A 75 -18.85 -31.23 -0.80
N LEU A 76 -19.63 -30.23 -0.40
CA LEU A 76 -20.96 -30.43 0.19
C LEU A 76 -21.92 -31.09 -0.81
N ALA A 77 -21.93 -30.66 -2.07
CA ALA A 77 -22.74 -31.22 -3.13
C ALA A 77 -22.36 -32.69 -3.41
N VAL A 78 -21.07 -33.01 -3.46
CA VAL A 78 -20.59 -34.40 -3.60
C VAL A 78 -21.08 -35.25 -2.43
N ASN A 79 -20.96 -34.76 -1.19
CA ASN A 79 -21.45 -35.47 0.00
C ASN A 79 -22.97 -35.68 -0.01
N ILE A 80 -23.75 -34.66 -0.42
CA ILE A 80 -25.20 -34.75 -0.57
C ILE A 80 -25.57 -35.78 -1.64
N LEU A 81 -24.92 -35.74 -2.81
CA LEU A 81 -25.16 -36.70 -3.89
C LEU A 81 -24.82 -38.13 -3.47
N TYR A 82 -23.74 -38.32 -2.73
CA TYR A 82 -23.37 -39.63 -2.16
C TYR A 82 -24.43 -40.12 -1.17
N GLY A 83 -24.91 -39.24 -0.29
CA GLY A 83 -26.01 -39.53 0.64
C GLY A 83 -27.31 -39.90 -0.08
N ILE A 84 -27.68 -39.19 -1.14
CA ILE A 84 -28.87 -39.50 -1.96
C ILE A 84 -28.71 -40.87 -2.65
N ARG A 85 -27.52 -41.17 -3.19
CA ARG A 85 -27.25 -42.44 -3.85
C ARG A 85 -27.32 -43.61 -2.86
N ALA A 86 -26.75 -43.45 -1.67
CA ALA A 86 -26.85 -44.43 -0.59
C ALA A 86 -28.32 -44.70 -0.22
N ARG A 87 -29.13 -43.65 -0.05
CA ARG A 87 -30.58 -43.79 0.22
C ARG A 87 -31.33 -44.51 -0.90
N LYS A 88 -31.02 -44.21 -2.17
CA LYS A 88 -31.64 -44.90 -3.33
C LYS A 88 -31.32 -46.39 -3.35
N ILE A 89 -30.07 -46.76 -3.04
CA ILE A 89 -29.65 -48.17 -2.96
C ILE A 89 -30.39 -48.88 -1.81
N LEU A 90 -30.50 -48.25 -0.65
CA LEU A 90 -31.27 -48.78 0.49
C LEU A 90 -32.76 -48.99 0.13
N LYS A 91 -33.39 -48.02 -0.54
CA LYS A 91 -34.80 -48.10 -0.96
C LYS A 91 -35.03 -49.20 -2.00
N LYS A 92 -34.14 -49.35 -2.98
CA LYS A 92 -34.21 -50.43 -3.98
C LYS A 92 -34.10 -51.81 -3.33
N ASN A 93 -33.23 -51.96 -2.33
CA ASN A 93 -33.09 -53.22 -1.61
C ASN A 93 -34.28 -53.54 -0.70
N ARG A 94 -34.98 -52.53 -0.16
CA ARG A 94 -36.20 -52.70 0.64
C ARG A 94 -37.40 -53.17 -0.19
N ASN A 95 -37.52 -52.69 -1.44
CA ASN A 95 -38.61 -53.11 -2.33
C ASN A 95 -38.40 -54.52 -2.91
N ASN A 96 -37.16 -54.99 -3.00
CA ASN A 96 -36.87 -56.35 -3.46
C ASN A 96 -37.00 -57.42 -2.35
N SER A 97 -37.31 -57.05 -1.10
CA SER A 97 -37.49 -57.99 0.01
C SER A 97 -38.96 -58.25 0.39
N SER A 98 -39.92 -57.78 -0.40
CA SER A 98 -41.37 -57.85 -0.09
C SER A 98 -42.18 -58.66 -1.10
N ILE A 99 -41.68 -59.82 -1.54
CA ILE A 99 -42.48 -60.80 -2.29
C ILE A 99 -42.02 -62.21 -1.87
N GLU A 100 -42.71 -62.76 -0.87
CA GLU A 100 -43.02 -64.20 -0.75
C GLU A 100 -44.01 -64.33 0.42
N THR A 101 -45.30 -64.13 0.11
CA THR A 101 -46.41 -64.57 0.96
C THR A 101 -46.65 -66.06 0.67
N PRO A 102 -46.53 -66.97 1.65
CA PRO A 102 -46.99 -68.35 1.47
C PRO A 102 -48.52 -68.40 1.42
N PRO A 103 -49.11 -69.33 0.63
CA PRO A 103 -50.54 -69.37 0.40
C PRO A 103 -51.32 -69.93 1.60
N SER A 104 -52.56 -69.50 1.67
CA SER A 104 -53.65 -69.98 2.50
C SER A 104 -54.04 -71.43 2.17
N SER A 105 -54.20 -72.28 3.17
CA SER A 105 -55.24 -73.33 3.18
C SER A 105 -55.59 -73.77 4.60
N ALA A 106 -56.85 -74.16 4.72
CA ALA A 106 -57.63 -74.34 5.93
C ALA A 106 -57.57 -75.75 6.55
N SER A 107 -58.26 -75.83 7.69
CA SER A 107 -59.01 -76.95 8.28
C SER A 107 -58.26 -78.12 8.95
N SER A 108 -58.60 -78.23 10.25
CA SER A 108 -59.05 -79.43 10.98
C SER A 108 -58.12 -80.65 11.09
N GLY A 109 -57.85 -81.00 12.35
CA GLY A 109 -58.26 -82.30 12.89
C GLY A 109 -57.36 -83.50 12.60
N ASP A 110 -56.85 -84.05 13.71
CA ASP A 110 -56.42 -85.43 13.94
C ASP A 110 -55.06 -85.95 13.44
N ALA A 111 -54.23 -86.17 14.48
CA ALA A 111 -53.56 -87.42 14.82
C ALA A 111 -52.56 -88.06 13.83
N SER A 112 -51.31 -87.73 14.10
CA SER A 112 -50.20 -88.66 14.34
C SER A 112 -49.41 -89.24 13.15
N VAL A 113 -48.09 -89.18 13.36
CA VAL A 113 -47.01 -90.03 12.83
C VAL A 113 -46.28 -89.57 11.54
N ASN A 114 -44.96 -89.37 11.74
CA ASN A 114 -43.82 -89.35 10.80
C ASN A 114 -43.66 -88.15 9.85
N LYS A 115 -42.45 -87.73 9.45
CA LYS A 115 -41.06 -87.72 9.94
C LYS A 115 -40.32 -86.95 8.82
N GLU A 116 -39.37 -86.09 9.19
CA GLU A 116 -38.39 -85.42 8.31
C GLU A 116 -38.90 -84.37 7.30
N GLU A 117 -38.46 -83.11 7.46
CA GLU A 117 -37.45 -82.45 6.61
C GLU A 117 -37.53 -80.91 6.76
N LYS A 118 -36.40 -80.22 6.48
CA LYS A 118 -36.18 -78.75 6.36
C LYS A 118 -35.55 -78.02 7.55
N LYS A 119 -34.28 -78.38 7.80
CA LYS A 119 -33.21 -77.43 8.17
C LYS A 119 -32.64 -76.80 6.88
N ASN A 120 -32.58 -75.46 6.80
CA ASN A 120 -31.58 -74.63 6.05
C ASN A 120 -32.15 -73.32 5.46
N ASN A 121 -32.57 -72.35 6.30
CA ASN A 121 -32.71 -70.98 5.78
C ASN A 121 -32.43 -69.83 6.76
N THR A 122 -31.93 -70.11 7.97
CA THR A 122 -31.73 -69.10 9.02
C THR A 122 -30.37 -68.37 8.96
N ASP A 123 -29.36 -68.90 8.27
CA ASP A 123 -28.02 -68.28 8.22
C ASP A 123 -27.83 -67.20 7.12
N LYS A 124 -28.75 -67.10 6.15
CA LYS A 124 -28.63 -66.09 5.08
C LYS A 124 -29.06 -64.69 5.49
N TYR A 125 -29.88 -64.55 6.54
CA TYR A 125 -30.41 -63.26 6.98
C TYR A 125 -29.42 -62.49 7.87
N THR A 126 -28.64 -63.18 8.69
CA THR A 126 -27.61 -62.59 9.57
C THR A 126 -26.40 -62.06 8.80
N PHE A 127 -25.96 -62.73 7.74
CA PHE A 127 -24.85 -62.24 6.91
C PHE A 127 -25.17 -60.92 6.19
N ARG A 128 -26.42 -60.76 5.74
CA ARG A 128 -26.86 -59.57 4.98
C ARG A 128 -27.01 -58.33 5.85
N GLU A 129 -27.50 -58.48 7.09
CA GLU A 129 -27.55 -57.38 8.06
C GLU A 129 -26.15 -57.02 8.59
N THR A 130 -25.27 -58.00 8.77
CA THR A 130 -23.86 -57.74 9.15
C THR A 130 -23.13 -56.94 8.06
N LEU A 131 -23.35 -57.26 6.79
CA LEU A 131 -22.80 -56.50 5.66
C LEU A 131 -23.36 -55.07 5.54
N LYS A 132 -24.63 -54.85 5.88
CA LYS A 132 -25.23 -53.50 5.90
C LYS A 132 -24.62 -52.65 7.02
N LYS A 133 -24.45 -53.21 8.21
CA LYS A 133 -23.83 -52.53 9.35
C LYS A 133 -22.37 -52.18 9.05
N ALA A 134 -21.60 -53.14 8.54
CA ALA A 134 -20.20 -52.90 8.15
C ALA A 134 -20.07 -51.86 7.03
N TRP A 135 -21.00 -51.83 6.06
CA TRP A 135 -20.99 -50.82 5.01
C TRP A 135 -21.37 -49.42 5.53
N TYR A 136 -22.31 -49.33 6.47
CA TYR A 136 -22.69 -48.07 7.10
C TYR A 136 -21.55 -47.51 7.97
N GLU A 137 -20.91 -48.36 8.76
CA GLU A 137 -19.72 -47.99 9.54
C GLU A 137 -18.56 -47.58 8.62
N TYR A 138 -18.34 -48.28 7.50
CA TYR A 138 -17.33 -47.90 6.51
C TYR A 138 -17.62 -46.52 5.88
N VAL A 139 -18.87 -46.24 5.48
CA VAL A 139 -19.24 -44.94 4.90
C VAL A 139 -19.13 -43.80 5.93
N LEU A 140 -19.43 -44.07 7.20
CA LEU A 140 -19.26 -43.10 8.28
C LEU A 140 -17.77 -42.84 8.55
N LEU A 141 -16.96 -43.90 8.61
CA LEU A 141 -15.50 -43.80 8.77
C LEU A 141 -14.86 -43.08 7.58
N GLU A 142 -15.32 -43.36 6.36
CA GLU A 142 -14.89 -42.72 5.11
C GLU A 142 -15.28 -41.23 5.08
N GLY A 143 -16.48 -40.88 5.53
CA GLY A 143 -16.93 -39.50 5.65
C GLY A 143 -16.10 -38.69 6.65
N VAL A 144 -15.81 -39.27 7.82
CA VAL A 144 -14.95 -38.65 8.84
C VAL A 144 -13.49 -38.57 8.34
N ALA A 145 -12.96 -39.62 7.72
CA ALA A 145 -11.61 -39.65 7.17
C ALA A 145 -11.40 -38.67 6.00
N ARG A 146 -12.45 -38.35 5.22
CA ARG A 146 -12.41 -37.31 4.17
C ARG A 146 -12.56 -35.90 4.72
N ALA A 147 -13.29 -35.73 5.83
CA ALA A 147 -13.53 -34.43 6.45
C ALA A 147 -12.31 -33.93 7.25
N THR A 148 -11.61 -34.81 7.95
CA THR A 148 -10.47 -34.45 8.82
C THR A 148 -9.31 -33.77 8.08
N PRO A 149 -8.82 -34.25 6.92
CA PRO A 149 -7.75 -33.56 6.18
C PRO A 149 -8.18 -32.19 5.65
N SER A 150 -9.45 -32.06 5.25
CA SER A 150 -10.01 -30.79 4.78
C SER A 150 -10.11 -29.77 5.92
N PHE A 151 -10.53 -30.21 7.10
CA PHE A 151 -10.57 -29.38 8.32
C PHE A 151 -9.17 -28.97 8.78
N VAL A 152 -8.21 -29.91 8.78
CA VAL A 152 -6.80 -29.62 9.11
C VAL A 152 -6.19 -28.63 8.11
N MET A 153 -6.52 -28.74 6.81
CA MET A 153 -6.06 -27.77 5.81
C MET A 153 -6.66 -26.38 6.05
N VAL A 154 -7.94 -26.29 6.42
CA VAL A 154 -8.58 -25.00 6.75
C VAL A 154 -7.92 -24.36 7.97
N VAL A 155 -7.72 -25.13 9.04
CA VAL A 155 -7.02 -24.63 10.24
C VAL A 155 -5.60 -24.20 9.88
N PHE A 156 -4.90 -24.95 9.03
CA PHE A 156 -3.55 -24.63 8.59
C PHE A 156 -3.48 -23.38 7.69
N ILE A 157 -4.41 -23.20 6.74
CA ILE A 157 -4.52 -21.99 5.91
C ILE A 157 -4.81 -20.78 6.80
N CYS A 158 -5.74 -20.90 7.76
CA CYS A 158 -6.01 -19.83 8.72
C CYS A 158 -4.77 -19.49 9.57
N LEU A 159 -3.99 -20.49 9.97
CA LEU A 159 -2.76 -20.31 10.75
C LEU A 159 -1.62 -19.71 9.90
N VAL A 160 -1.54 -20.04 8.61
CA VAL A 160 -0.62 -19.43 7.65
C VAL A 160 -1.02 -17.98 7.39
N ILE A 161 -2.31 -17.68 7.16
CA ILE A 161 -2.80 -16.30 7.02
C ILE A 161 -2.43 -15.47 8.26
N TRP A 162 -2.63 -16.04 9.45
CA TRP A 162 -2.28 -15.41 10.73
C TRP A 162 -0.76 -15.24 10.93
N LEU A 163 0.06 -16.21 10.53
CA LEU A 163 1.53 -16.10 10.59
C LEU A 163 2.08 -15.13 9.53
N THR A 164 1.48 -15.07 8.34
CA THR A 164 1.84 -14.12 7.27
C THR A 164 1.46 -12.68 7.61
N SER A 165 0.46 -12.46 8.48
CA SER A 165 0.14 -11.13 9.00
C SER A 165 1.04 -10.70 10.16
N ALA A 166 1.93 -11.57 10.66
CA ALA A 166 2.67 -11.34 11.91
C ALA A 166 4.21 -11.35 11.82
N PHE A 167 4.87 -11.86 10.76
CA PHE A 167 6.34 -12.06 10.77
C PHE A 167 7.11 -11.76 9.46
N SER A 168 8.45 -11.63 9.58
CA SER A 168 9.43 -11.14 8.58
C SER A 168 9.67 -12.01 7.33
N LYS A 169 10.36 -11.44 6.31
CA LYS A 169 10.65 -12.00 4.96
C LYS A 169 11.06 -13.50 4.90
N ILE A 170 11.86 -14.00 5.84
CA ILE A 170 12.30 -15.42 5.89
C ILE A 170 11.16 -16.38 6.24
N HIS A 171 10.22 -15.94 7.08
CA HIS A 171 9.09 -16.74 7.51
C HIS A 171 8.05 -16.89 6.39
N PHE A 172 7.95 -15.93 5.47
CA PHE A 172 7.10 -16.03 4.29
C PHE A 172 7.61 -17.08 3.28
N ALA A 173 8.91 -17.08 2.97
CA ALA A 173 9.50 -18.12 2.14
C ALA A 173 9.35 -19.50 2.79
N GLY A 174 9.55 -19.58 4.11
CA GLY A 174 9.27 -20.77 4.91
C GLY A 174 7.80 -21.21 4.82
N ALA A 175 6.85 -20.29 4.95
CA ALA A 175 5.41 -20.56 4.88
C ALA A 175 4.96 -20.98 3.48
N ALA A 176 5.50 -20.37 2.43
CA ALA A 176 5.20 -20.74 1.04
C ALA A 176 5.75 -22.14 0.69
N VAL A 177 6.98 -22.45 1.12
CA VAL A 177 7.56 -23.79 0.97
C VAL A 177 6.78 -24.81 1.79
N LEU A 178 6.42 -24.48 3.03
CA LEU A 178 5.62 -25.35 3.88
C LEU A 178 4.23 -25.58 3.30
N MET A 179 3.58 -24.54 2.76
CA MET A 179 2.28 -24.64 2.08
C MET A 179 2.37 -25.52 0.82
N ALA A 180 3.43 -25.38 0.02
CA ALA A 180 3.67 -26.24 -1.14
C ALA A 180 3.88 -27.71 -0.73
N ILE A 181 4.64 -27.96 0.34
CA ILE A 181 4.84 -29.31 0.91
C ILE A 181 3.50 -29.87 1.40
N THR A 182 2.73 -29.10 2.17
CA THR A 182 1.44 -29.54 2.73
C THR A 182 0.39 -29.78 1.65
N MET A 183 0.30 -28.92 0.63
CA MET A 183 -0.58 -29.13 -0.53
C MET A 183 -0.17 -30.37 -1.32
N THR A 184 1.14 -30.61 -1.49
CA THR A 184 1.66 -31.80 -2.15
C THR A 184 1.36 -33.07 -1.35
N MET A 185 1.55 -33.03 -0.03
CA MET A 185 1.22 -34.15 0.86
C MET A 185 -0.29 -34.42 0.89
N TRP A 186 -1.13 -33.37 0.89
CA TRP A 186 -2.58 -33.51 0.79
C TRP A 186 -3.00 -34.14 -0.54
N LEU A 187 -2.39 -33.70 -1.66
CA LEU A 187 -2.63 -34.28 -2.97
C LEU A 187 -2.19 -35.75 -3.03
N ILE A 188 -1.00 -36.08 -2.52
CA ILE A 188 -0.49 -37.45 -2.45
C ILE A 188 -1.43 -38.32 -1.60
N GLN A 189 -1.83 -37.84 -0.42
CA GLN A 189 -2.76 -38.55 0.45
C GLN A 189 -4.10 -38.79 -0.24
N TRP A 190 -4.66 -37.77 -0.92
CA TRP A 190 -5.90 -37.89 -1.68
C TRP A 190 -5.79 -38.95 -2.79
N VAL A 191 -4.69 -38.91 -3.57
CA VAL A 191 -4.40 -39.89 -4.63
C VAL A 191 -4.24 -41.31 -4.06
N LEU A 192 -3.47 -41.48 -2.97
CA LEU A 192 -3.26 -42.79 -2.35
C LEU A 192 -4.54 -43.35 -1.72
N PHE A 193 -5.38 -42.51 -1.13
CA PHE A 193 -6.64 -42.94 -0.52
C PHE A 193 -7.67 -43.33 -1.57
N ASP A 194 -7.81 -42.56 -2.65
CA ASP A 194 -8.66 -42.93 -3.78
C ASP A 194 -8.15 -44.20 -4.48
N LEU A 195 -6.82 -44.39 -4.58
CA LEU A 195 -6.21 -45.62 -5.09
C LEU A 195 -6.47 -46.83 -4.16
N GLY A 196 -6.45 -46.63 -2.84
CA GLY A 196 -6.80 -47.66 -1.86
C GLY A 196 -8.27 -48.07 -1.94
N THR A 197 -9.17 -47.08 -2.01
CA THR A 197 -10.62 -47.27 -2.16
C THR A 197 -10.93 -48.00 -3.48
N PHE A 198 -10.22 -47.65 -4.55
CA PHE A 198 -10.25 -48.34 -5.84
C PHE A 198 -9.82 -49.81 -5.73
N THR A 199 -8.67 -50.07 -5.11
CA THR A 199 -8.11 -51.42 -4.96
C THR A 199 -9.08 -52.31 -4.19
N TYR A 200 -9.71 -51.76 -3.13
CA TYR A 200 -10.73 -52.45 -2.35
C TYR A 200 -11.97 -52.82 -3.18
N GLU A 201 -12.54 -51.89 -3.95
CA GLU A 201 -13.73 -52.15 -4.77
C GLU A 201 -13.43 -53.12 -5.94
N VAL A 202 -12.21 -53.08 -6.51
CA VAL A 202 -11.77 -54.07 -7.51
C VAL A 202 -11.68 -55.47 -6.90
N LEU A 203 -11.01 -55.62 -5.75
CA LEU A 203 -10.89 -56.90 -5.05
C LEU A 203 -12.27 -57.45 -4.63
N ARG A 204 -13.15 -56.58 -4.15
CA ARG A 204 -14.55 -56.92 -3.81
C ARG A 204 -15.35 -57.38 -5.04
N SER A 205 -15.21 -56.69 -6.18
CA SER A 205 -15.87 -57.08 -7.43
C SER A 205 -15.30 -58.39 -7.99
N PHE A 206 -14.02 -58.69 -7.76
CA PHE A 206 -13.41 -59.97 -8.10
C PHE A 206 -13.96 -61.09 -7.21
N SER A 207 -13.95 -60.92 -5.89
CA SER A 207 -14.46 -61.88 -4.91
C SER A 207 -15.93 -62.26 -5.18
N THR A 208 -16.78 -61.28 -5.47
CA THR A 208 -18.20 -61.51 -5.77
C THR A 208 -18.46 -62.22 -7.10
N ARG A 209 -17.57 -62.11 -8.08
CA ARG A 209 -17.64 -62.87 -9.34
C ARG A 209 -17.14 -64.30 -9.18
N PHE A 210 -16.06 -64.52 -8.44
CA PHE A 210 -15.53 -65.86 -8.19
C PHE A 210 -16.40 -66.67 -7.22
N GLY A 211 -17.03 -66.03 -6.23
CA GLY A 211 -17.95 -66.70 -5.29
C GLY A 211 -19.24 -67.24 -5.92
N LYS A 212 -19.61 -66.79 -7.12
CA LYS A 212 -20.79 -67.29 -7.86
C LYS A 212 -20.47 -68.42 -8.83
N SER A 213 -19.19 -68.71 -9.07
CA SER A 213 -18.77 -69.69 -10.09
C SER A 213 -18.55 -71.10 -9.55
N LYS A 214 -18.70 -71.35 -8.23
CA LYS A 214 -18.29 -72.62 -7.60
C LYS A 214 -19.42 -73.46 -6.97
N THR A 215 -20.68 -73.14 -7.21
CA THR A 215 -21.83 -73.85 -6.60
C THR A 215 -22.78 -74.52 -7.59
N SER A 216 -22.38 -74.69 -8.85
CA SER A 216 -23.18 -75.46 -9.82
C SER A 216 -22.31 -76.33 -10.73
N GLU A 217 -21.47 -77.20 -10.17
CA GLU A 217 -21.02 -78.40 -10.86
C GLU A 217 -20.24 -79.30 -9.88
N VAL A 218 -20.49 -80.60 -9.97
CA VAL A 218 -19.81 -81.69 -9.26
C VAL A 218 -20.33 -82.03 -7.85
N THR A 219 -21.60 -82.44 -7.78
CA THR A 219 -21.97 -83.67 -7.06
C THR A 219 -21.94 -84.82 -8.06
N LYS A 220 -20.82 -85.50 -8.18
CA LYS A 220 -20.74 -86.91 -8.60
C LYS A 220 -19.37 -87.46 -8.23
N ASP A 221 -19.43 -88.50 -7.40
CA ASP A 221 -18.48 -89.60 -7.29
C ASP A 221 -17.07 -89.27 -6.80
N GLN A 222 -16.77 -89.64 -5.55
CA GLN A 222 -15.82 -90.74 -5.34
C GLN A 222 -15.80 -91.24 -3.90
N GLU A 223 -16.09 -92.53 -3.79
CA GLU A 223 -15.73 -93.43 -2.70
C GLU A 223 -14.21 -93.49 -2.49
N LEU A 224 -13.82 -93.58 -1.21
CA LEU A 224 -12.77 -94.43 -0.64
C LEU A 224 -11.56 -94.80 -1.50
N LYS A 225 -10.36 -94.37 -1.08
CA LYS A 225 -9.48 -95.25 -0.28
C LYS A 225 -8.24 -94.54 0.26
N ASN A 226 -7.95 -94.93 1.50
CA ASN A 226 -6.79 -94.70 2.33
C ASN A 226 -5.45 -94.97 1.62
N VAL A 227 -4.39 -94.34 2.15
CA VAL A 227 -3.21 -94.96 2.77
C VAL A 227 -2.01 -94.04 2.53
N ASP A 228 -1.73 -93.25 3.57
CA ASP A 228 -0.49 -93.25 4.33
C ASP A 228 0.87 -92.98 3.65
N VAL A 229 1.56 -92.01 4.28
CA VAL A 229 2.91 -92.17 4.85
C VAL A 229 4.02 -92.24 3.79
N THR A 230 5.01 -91.35 3.75
CA THR A 230 5.91 -90.92 4.83
C THR A 230 6.77 -89.81 4.22
N THR A 231 7.09 -88.81 5.05
CA THR A 231 8.41 -88.19 5.31
C THR A 231 9.57 -88.50 4.36
N SER A 232 10.55 -87.65 4.14
CA SER A 232 11.16 -86.59 4.95
C SER A 232 12.23 -86.02 4.01
N THR A 233 12.50 -84.72 3.99
CA THR A 233 13.52 -84.09 4.85
C THR A 233 14.84 -84.88 4.86
N THR A 234 16.02 -84.29 4.81
CA THR A 234 16.46 -82.98 5.29
C THR A 234 17.89 -82.92 4.77
N SER A 235 18.29 -81.83 4.13
CA SER A 235 19.25 -80.88 4.70
C SER A 235 20.70 -81.35 4.82
N THR A 236 21.54 -80.32 4.95
CA THR A 236 22.81 -80.31 5.68
C THR A 236 23.96 -81.10 5.03
N MET A 237 25.20 -80.64 5.02
CA MET A 237 25.83 -79.48 5.64
C MET A 237 27.24 -79.36 5.03
N ASN A 238 27.78 -78.15 5.12
CA ASN A 238 29.21 -77.86 5.22
C ASN A 238 30.02 -78.93 5.97
N ILE A 239 31.28 -79.14 5.57
CA ILE A 239 32.48 -79.08 6.45
C ILE A 239 33.75 -79.38 5.63
N ASN A 240 34.71 -78.46 5.81
CA ASN A 240 36.17 -78.58 5.85
C ASN A 240 37.00 -79.53 4.98
N GLN A 241 38.12 -78.90 4.59
CA GLN A 241 39.50 -79.37 4.52
C GLN A 241 39.96 -80.07 3.25
N SER A 242 40.97 -79.46 2.63
CA SER A 242 41.98 -80.15 1.83
C SER A 242 43.28 -79.31 1.91
N THR A 243 44.53 -79.76 2.15
CA THR A 243 45.18 -81.09 2.22
C THR A 243 44.21 -82.27 2.14
N THR A 244 43.92 -82.86 0.98
CA THR A 244 44.77 -83.15 -0.18
C THR A 244 43.93 -83.38 -1.46
N ALA A 245 44.52 -83.00 -2.61
CA ALA A 245 44.49 -83.69 -3.91
C ALA A 245 43.24 -83.65 -4.85
N ILE A 246 43.52 -83.22 -6.11
CA ILE A 246 42.97 -83.67 -7.42
C ILE A 246 41.53 -83.16 -7.78
N VAL A 247 41.31 -82.18 -8.69
CA VAL A 247 41.37 -82.19 -10.20
C VAL A 247 40.21 -83.02 -10.82
N PRO A 248 39.55 -82.57 -11.93
CA PRO A 248 38.31 -81.80 -12.10
C PRO A 248 37.20 -82.70 -12.77
N PRO A 249 36.45 -82.32 -13.83
CA PRO A 249 35.38 -81.35 -14.04
C PRO A 249 34.01 -81.99 -14.46
N SER A 250 33.05 -81.12 -14.79
CA SER A 250 32.16 -81.18 -15.98
C SER A 250 30.77 -81.83 -15.94
N ASN A 251 29.84 -81.04 -16.51
CA ASN A 251 28.80 -81.37 -17.50
C ASN A 251 27.52 -82.09 -17.04
N ASP A 252 26.37 -81.41 -17.18
CA ASP A 252 25.36 -81.60 -18.26
C ASP A 252 24.31 -82.64 -17.81
N SER A 253 23.02 -82.58 -18.13
CA SER A 253 22.27 -81.90 -19.18
C SER A 253 20.77 -82.15 -18.95
N SER A 254 19.94 -81.24 -19.50
CA SER A 254 18.61 -81.50 -20.11
C SER A 254 17.46 -81.99 -19.17
N SER A 255 16.18 -81.69 -19.39
CA SER A 255 15.43 -81.36 -20.60
C SER A 255 14.04 -80.74 -20.25
N HIS A 256 13.42 -80.17 -21.29
CA HIS A 256 11.97 -79.97 -21.54
C HIS A 256 11.28 -78.60 -21.34
N HIS A 257 11.14 -77.93 -22.49
CA HIS A 257 9.92 -77.40 -23.15
C HIS A 257 9.03 -76.30 -22.52
N HIS A 258 9.06 -75.12 -23.20
CA HIS A 258 7.97 -74.37 -23.87
C HIS A 258 6.52 -74.58 -23.37
N HIS A 259 5.60 -73.60 -23.25
CA HIS A 259 5.45 -72.23 -23.77
C HIS A 259 4.24 -71.58 -23.01
N SER A 260 4.27 -70.29 -22.67
CA SER A 260 3.14 -69.33 -22.84
C SER A 260 3.42 -67.95 -22.23
N GLU A 261 4.40 -67.22 -22.76
CA GLU A 261 4.43 -65.76 -22.64
C GLU A 261 3.57 -65.13 -23.75
N HIS A 262 2.32 -64.78 -23.42
CA HIS A 262 1.54 -63.75 -24.12
C HIS A 262 0.26 -63.49 -23.33
N ARG A 263 0.33 -62.75 -22.21
CA ARG A 263 -0.89 -62.20 -21.57
C ARG A 263 -0.72 -61.02 -20.60
N PHE A 264 0.49 -60.49 -20.41
CA PHE A 264 0.71 -59.40 -19.44
C PHE A 264 0.68 -57.98 -20.05
N GLY A 265 1.04 -57.84 -21.33
CA GLY A 265 1.05 -56.52 -22.03
C GLY A 265 -0.32 -55.93 -22.34
N GLY A 266 -1.37 -56.76 -22.46
CA GLY A 266 -2.76 -56.29 -22.65
C GLY A 266 -3.39 -55.77 -21.35
N LEU A 267 -3.02 -56.36 -20.22
CA LEU A 267 -3.66 -56.10 -18.93
C LEU A 267 -3.33 -54.71 -18.37
N VAL A 268 -2.09 -54.23 -18.55
CA VAL A 268 -1.66 -52.90 -18.07
C VAL A 268 -2.23 -51.78 -18.96
N LYS A 269 -2.41 -52.04 -20.25
CA LYS A 269 -3.02 -51.10 -21.19
C LYS A 269 -4.53 -50.98 -21.00
N ASP A 270 -5.21 -52.07 -20.64
CA ASP A 270 -6.66 -52.07 -20.36
C ASP A 270 -7.02 -51.50 -18.98
N ILE A 271 -6.13 -51.65 -17.98
CA ILE A 271 -6.36 -51.13 -16.62
C ILE A 271 -6.13 -49.61 -16.54
N SER A 272 -5.11 -49.08 -17.21
CA SER A 272 -4.84 -47.62 -17.26
C SER A 272 -5.90 -46.86 -18.07
N PHE A 273 -6.37 -47.42 -19.21
CA PHE A 273 -7.44 -46.81 -20.01
C PHE A 273 -8.85 -47.00 -19.40
N GLY A 274 -9.10 -48.12 -18.71
CA GLY A 274 -10.39 -48.39 -18.07
C GLY A 274 -10.70 -47.41 -16.93
N TYR A 275 -9.67 -46.88 -16.27
CA TYR A 275 -9.83 -46.10 -15.06
C TYR A 275 -9.98 -44.58 -15.30
N VAL A 276 -9.30 -44.01 -16.29
CA VAL A 276 -9.64 -42.65 -16.79
C VAL A 276 -11.11 -42.60 -17.22
N LYS A 277 -11.63 -43.71 -17.77
CA LYS A 277 -13.04 -43.90 -18.16
C LYS A 277 -14.01 -44.08 -16.97
N SER A 278 -13.50 -44.34 -15.76
CA SER A 278 -14.28 -44.55 -14.54
C SER A 278 -14.26 -43.34 -13.60
N LEU A 279 -13.14 -42.61 -13.56
CA LEU A 279 -13.00 -41.33 -12.86
C LEU A 279 -13.67 -40.19 -13.61
N ALA A 280 -13.81 -40.29 -14.94
CA ALA A 280 -14.79 -39.50 -15.70
C ALA A 280 -16.19 -39.87 -15.19
N ASN A 281 -16.64 -39.13 -14.17
CA ASN A 281 -17.93 -39.18 -13.48
C ASN A 281 -19.05 -39.63 -14.46
N PRO A 282 -20.06 -40.45 -14.06
CA PRO A 282 -21.19 -40.82 -14.92
C PRO A 282 -21.84 -39.66 -15.70
N LEU A 283 -21.64 -38.41 -15.26
CA LEU A 283 -21.94 -37.19 -16.02
C LEU A 283 -21.13 -37.03 -17.33
N PHE A 284 -19.80 -37.15 -17.29
CA PHE A 284 -18.93 -37.04 -18.48
C PHE A 284 -19.11 -38.21 -19.46
N ARG A 285 -19.53 -39.37 -18.96
CA ARG A 285 -19.74 -40.56 -19.79
C ARG A 285 -21.14 -40.60 -20.43
N ARG A 286 -22.17 -40.04 -19.79
CA ARG A 286 -23.53 -39.94 -20.34
C ARG A 286 -23.76 -38.68 -21.15
N HIS A 287 -23.07 -37.60 -20.78
CA HIS A 287 -23.16 -36.30 -21.44
C HIS A 287 -21.74 -35.69 -21.56
N PRO A 288 -20.88 -36.23 -22.45
CA PRO A 288 -19.51 -35.73 -22.63
C PRO A 288 -19.48 -34.24 -22.97
N LEU A 289 -20.47 -33.76 -23.73
CA LEU A 289 -20.66 -32.34 -24.01
C LEU A 289 -20.92 -31.51 -22.76
N LEU A 290 -21.72 -32.01 -21.80
CA LEU A 290 -22.00 -31.30 -20.54
C LEU A 290 -20.74 -31.23 -19.67
N GLY A 291 -19.94 -32.29 -19.65
CA GLY A 291 -18.68 -32.30 -18.92
C GLY A 291 -17.65 -31.31 -19.49
N VAL A 292 -17.48 -31.31 -20.81
CA VAL A 292 -16.64 -30.30 -21.51
C VAL A 292 -17.18 -28.90 -21.26
N LEU A 293 -18.50 -28.71 -21.30
CA LEU A 293 -19.14 -27.44 -21.01
C LEU A 293 -18.88 -26.97 -19.57
N ILE A 294 -18.92 -27.86 -18.58
CA ILE A 294 -18.63 -27.49 -17.17
C ILE A 294 -17.17 -27.07 -16.99
N VAL A 295 -16.22 -27.80 -17.58
CA VAL A 295 -14.79 -27.42 -17.52
C VAL A 295 -14.55 -26.11 -18.26
N PHE A 296 -15.19 -25.93 -19.41
CA PHE A 296 -15.11 -24.69 -20.17
C PHE A 296 -15.72 -23.51 -19.41
N ILE A 297 -16.89 -23.68 -18.76
CA ILE A 297 -17.51 -22.68 -17.90
C ILE A 297 -16.57 -22.35 -16.72
N PHE A 298 -15.99 -23.35 -16.07
CA PHE A 298 -15.07 -23.11 -14.96
C PHE A 298 -13.81 -22.34 -15.39
N PHE A 299 -13.20 -22.74 -16.50
CA PHE A 299 -12.06 -22.03 -17.09
C PHE A 299 -12.46 -20.60 -17.48
N PHE A 300 -13.61 -20.42 -18.12
CA PHE A 300 -14.12 -19.12 -18.52
C PHE A 300 -14.42 -18.22 -17.33
N VAL A 301 -15.03 -18.74 -16.27
CA VAL A 301 -15.29 -17.99 -15.03
C VAL A 301 -13.98 -17.61 -14.34
N THR A 302 -13.01 -18.53 -14.25
CA THR A 302 -11.70 -18.24 -13.64
C THR A 302 -10.93 -17.21 -14.46
N PHE A 303 -10.92 -17.35 -15.78
CA PHE A 303 -10.34 -16.38 -16.70
C PHE A 303 -11.02 -15.02 -16.61
N LEU A 304 -12.36 -14.99 -16.49
CA LEU A 304 -13.13 -13.76 -16.30
C LEU A 304 -12.79 -13.11 -14.95
N ILE A 305 -12.69 -13.88 -13.86
CA ILE A 305 -12.25 -13.37 -12.56
C ILE A 305 -10.83 -12.80 -12.68
N PHE A 306 -9.92 -13.49 -13.36
CA PHE A 306 -8.55 -13.00 -13.56
C PHE A 306 -8.53 -11.71 -14.40
N LEU A 307 -9.32 -11.62 -15.47
CA LEU A 307 -9.46 -10.39 -16.26
C LEU A 307 -10.07 -9.25 -15.44
N VAL A 308 -11.10 -9.55 -14.64
CA VAL A 308 -11.73 -8.55 -13.76
C VAL A 308 -10.77 -8.11 -12.68
N VAL A 309 -10.08 -9.02 -12.00
CA VAL A 309 -9.08 -8.68 -10.98
C VAL A 309 -7.96 -7.87 -11.60
N ASN A 310 -7.34 -8.30 -12.70
CA ASN A 310 -6.30 -7.51 -13.36
C ASN A 310 -6.81 -6.16 -13.87
N GLY A 311 -8.04 -6.07 -14.36
CA GLY A 311 -8.63 -4.80 -14.78
C GLY A 311 -8.91 -3.87 -13.59
N VAL A 312 -9.36 -4.44 -12.46
CA VAL A 312 -9.66 -3.72 -11.23
C VAL A 312 -8.39 -3.35 -10.47
N THR A 313 -7.32 -4.13 -10.57
CA THR A 313 -6.02 -3.90 -9.90
C THR A 313 -4.95 -3.38 -10.84
N ALA A 314 -5.28 -3.08 -12.10
CA ALA A 314 -4.38 -2.33 -12.96
C ALA A 314 -4.10 -0.98 -12.29
N ASP A 315 -2.86 -0.51 -12.40
CA ASP A 315 -2.54 0.86 -12.02
C ASP A 315 -2.86 1.15 -10.54
N PHE A 316 -2.56 0.16 -9.70
CA PHE A 316 -2.87 0.13 -8.28
C PHE A 316 -1.94 1.05 -7.48
N CYS A 317 -2.54 1.96 -6.71
CA CYS A 317 -1.87 2.80 -5.74
C CYS A 317 -2.20 2.28 -4.33
N VAL A 318 -1.16 2.00 -3.54
CA VAL A 318 -1.27 1.88 -2.08
C VAL A 318 -0.40 2.96 -1.50
N ALA A 319 -1.06 3.98 -0.96
CA ALA A 319 -0.37 5.01 -0.24
C ALA A 319 -0.49 4.71 1.25
N TYR A 320 0.61 4.83 1.98
CA TYR A 320 0.64 4.59 3.41
C TYR A 320 0.34 5.91 4.14
N ASP A 321 -0.44 5.80 5.21
CA ASP A 321 -0.81 6.86 6.15
C ASP A 321 -1.62 8.07 5.63
N PRO A 322 -2.95 8.08 5.88
CA PRO A 322 -3.77 6.89 6.11
C PRO A 322 -3.65 5.94 4.92
N ILE A 323 -3.83 4.63 5.15
CA ILE A 323 -3.82 3.65 4.05
C ILE A 323 -4.94 3.99 3.08
N GLU A 324 -4.57 4.44 1.88
CA GLU A 324 -5.48 4.70 0.78
C GLU A 324 -5.17 3.72 -0.35
N ILE A 325 -6.19 2.95 -0.73
CA ILE A 325 -6.11 2.05 -1.86
C ILE A 325 -6.90 2.68 -3.00
N SER A 326 -6.18 3.06 -4.05
CA SER A 326 -6.77 3.60 -5.26
C SER A 326 -6.48 2.69 -6.44
N THR A 327 -7.53 2.28 -7.12
CA THR A 327 -7.46 1.47 -8.34
C THR A 327 -8.12 2.20 -9.50
N LEU A 328 -7.77 1.84 -10.73
CA LEU A 328 -8.38 2.43 -11.93
C LEU A 328 -9.92 2.48 -11.85
N ALA A 329 -10.55 1.43 -11.33
CA ALA A 329 -12.00 1.38 -11.15
C ALA A 329 -12.51 2.42 -10.14
N THR A 330 -11.83 2.59 -9.00
CA THR A 330 -12.20 3.61 -8.00
C THR A 330 -11.98 5.03 -8.53
N ARG A 331 -10.90 5.25 -9.29
CA ARG A 331 -10.57 6.56 -9.90
C ARG A 331 -11.54 6.94 -11.00
N ALA A 332 -11.89 6.00 -11.87
CA ALA A 332 -12.90 6.20 -12.91
C ALA A 332 -14.30 6.47 -12.32
N GLY A 333 -14.61 5.89 -11.16
CA GLY A 333 -15.86 6.12 -10.42
C GLY A 333 -15.93 7.50 -9.76
N ASP A 334 -14.82 8.02 -9.23
CA ASP A 334 -14.75 9.34 -8.60
C ASP A 334 -14.40 10.46 -9.59
N SER A 335 -15.09 10.49 -10.73
CA SER A 335 -14.97 11.56 -11.75
C SER A 335 -15.49 12.93 -11.28
N THR A 336 -15.83 13.07 -10.00
CA THR A 336 -16.59 14.23 -9.50
C THR A 336 -15.74 15.46 -9.19
N ARG A 337 -14.44 15.28 -8.91
CA ARG A 337 -13.61 16.33 -8.32
C ARG A 337 -13.05 17.32 -9.32
N CYS A 338 -12.71 16.86 -10.51
CA CYS A 338 -12.16 17.68 -11.58
C CYS A 338 -12.91 17.32 -12.87
N LYS A 339 -13.88 18.16 -13.22
CA LYS A 339 -14.72 17.94 -14.40
C LYS A 339 -14.05 18.56 -15.62
N SER A 340 -14.22 17.94 -16.78
CA SER A 340 -13.78 18.56 -18.03
C SER A 340 -14.38 19.94 -18.21
N GLY A 341 -13.57 20.86 -18.71
CA GLY A 341 -13.96 22.25 -18.91
C GLY A 341 -14.06 23.03 -17.60
N THR A 342 -13.41 22.61 -16.53
CA THR A 342 -13.41 23.34 -15.25
C THR A 342 -12.00 23.62 -14.73
N ILE A 343 -11.92 24.62 -13.86
CA ILE A 343 -10.75 24.84 -13.00
C ILE A 343 -10.95 23.96 -11.77
N CYS A 344 -10.06 23.00 -11.59
CA CYS A 344 -10.24 21.95 -10.58
C CYS A 344 -9.81 22.42 -9.20
N PHE A 345 -8.65 23.06 -9.13
CA PHE A 345 -8.10 23.60 -7.89
C PHE A 345 -7.41 24.92 -8.17
N THR A 346 -7.62 25.90 -7.29
CA THR A 346 -6.84 27.14 -7.21
C THR A 346 -6.25 27.23 -5.81
N TYR A 347 -4.95 27.50 -5.73
CA TYR A 347 -4.20 27.66 -4.48
C TYR A 347 -3.07 28.67 -4.68
N MET A 348 -2.42 29.09 -3.60
CA MET A 348 -1.39 30.12 -3.65
C MET A 348 -0.13 29.61 -2.96
N THR A 349 1.03 29.94 -3.52
CA THR A 349 2.33 29.77 -2.87
C THR A 349 2.96 31.13 -2.63
N ILE A 350 3.68 31.28 -1.53
CA ILE A 350 4.39 32.53 -1.27
C ILE A 350 5.60 32.66 -2.22
N SER A 351 5.87 33.87 -2.68
CA SER A 351 7.06 34.19 -3.49
C SER A 351 8.22 34.61 -2.58
N ALA A 352 9.37 34.97 -3.17
CA ALA A 352 10.54 35.45 -2.43
C ALA A 352 10.23 36.68 -1.57
N ASP A 353 9.51 37.68 -2.07
CA ASP A 353 9.06 38.85 -1.28
C ASP A 353 7.56 38.78 -1.04
N ILE A 354 7.16 38.31 0.13
CA ILE A 354 5.73 38.13 0.48
C ILE A 354 4.99 39.45 0.74
N SER A 355 5.71 40.58 0.76
CA SER A 355 5.11 41.91 0.91
C SER A 355 4.65 42.51 -0.42
N SER A 356 5.17 42.02 -1.55
CA SER A 356 4.86 42.58 -2.88
C SER A 356 4.60 41.53 -3.95
N GLU A 357 4.69 40.25 -3.62
CA GLU A 357 4.53 39.16 -4.58
C GLU A 357 3.69 38.00 -4.04
N MET A 358 2.97 37.34 -4.95
CA MET A 358 2.19 36.13 -4.66
C MET A 358 2.13 35.25 -5.90
N ILE A 359 2.35 33.94 -5.75
CA ILE A 359 2.21 33.00 -6.86
C ILE A 359 0.84 32.33 -6.77
N VAL A 360 0.00 32.50 -7.80
CA VAL A 360 -1.30 31.84 -7.92
C VAL A 360 -1.14 30.63 -8.81
N ASN A 361 -1.51 29.46 -8.29
CA ASN A 361 -1.42 28.17 -8.95
C ASN A 361 -2.83 27.63 -9.20
N PHE A 362 -3.06 27.01 -10.35
CA PHE A 362 -4.34 26.38 -10.63
C PHE A 362 -4.25 25.25 -11.64
N GLN A 363 -5.17 24.30 -11.52
CA GLN A 363 -5.25 23.12 -12.38
C GLN A 363 -6.46 23.20 -13.29
N ILE A 364 -6.28 22.86 -14.56
CA ILE A 364 -7.32 22.88 -15.58
C ILE A 364 -7.45 21.48 -16.18
N ASP A 365 -8.69 21.01 -16.29
CA ASP A 365 -9.04 19.89 -17.17
C ASP A 365 -9.60 20.43 -18.48
N ALA A 366 -8.76 20.45 -19.52
CA ALA A 366 -9.12 20.92 -20.85
C ALA A 366 -8.30 20.23 -21.94
N LYS A 367 -8.98 19.77 -22.99
CA LYS A 367 -8.32 19.13 -24.14
C LYS A 367 -7.41 20.10 -24.91
N GLN A 368 -7.82 21.37 -25.02
CA GLN A 368 -7.04 22.42 -25.66
C GLN A 368 -7.09 23.70 -24.82
N LEU A 369 -5.92 24.25 -24.54
CA LEU A 369 -5.74 25.53 -23.85
C LEU A 369 -5.36 26.63 -24.85
N ASN A 370 -6.17 27.69 -24.93
CA ASN A 370 -5.93 28.84 -25.81
C ASN A 370 -5.36 30.05 -25.06
N SER A 371 -5.81 30.27 -23.83
CA SER A 371 -5.24 31.25 -22.90
C SER A 371 -5.53 30.84 -21.46
N SER A 372 -4.71 31.29 -20.52
CA SER A 372 -4.85 31.06 -19.09
C SER A 372 -4.45 32.31 -18.35
N PHE A 373 -5.21 32.73 -17.34
CA PHE A 373 -5.00 33.99 -16.64
C PHE A 373 -5.69 34.01 -15.27
N VAL A 374 -5.36 35.01 -14.46
CA VAL A 374 -6.06 35.30 -13.21
C VAL A 374 -6.58 36.73 -13.22
N TYR A 375 -7.80 36.91 -12.75
CA TYR A 375 -8.30 38.22 -12.34
C TYR A 375 -7.82 38.49 -10.92
N TYR A 376 -7.34 39.70 -10.65
CA TYR A 376 -6.91 40.09 -9.32
C TYR A 376 -7.12 41.58 -9.06
N GLY A 377 -7.13 41.98 -7.80
CA GLY A 377 -7.22 43.39 -7.43
C GLY A 377 -7.21 43.59 -5.91
N THR A 378 -6.98 44.82 -5.49
CA THR A 378 -7.17 45.24 -4.11
C THR A 378 -8.65 45.47 -3.82
N PHE A 379 -9.06 45.31 -2.56
CA PHE A 379 -10.38 45.73 -2.09
C PHE A 379 -10.27 46.36 -0.69
N ASP A 380 -11.24 47.20 -0.31
CA ASP A 380 -11.31 47.76 1.04
C ASP A 380 -11.80 46.68 2.01
N PRO A 381 -10.96 46.22 2.97
CA PRO A 381 -11.35 45.18 3.89
C PRO A 381 -12.41 45.61 4.93
N ASN A 382 -12.72 46.91 5.00
CA ASN A 382 -13.77 47.44 5.89
C ASN A 382 -15.14 47.49 5.21
N ALA A 383 -15.24 47.17 3.92
CA ALA A 383 -16.47 47.20 3.13
C ALA A 383 -16.89 45.80 2.70
N GLU A 384 -18.17 45.61 2.36
CA GLU A 384 -18.61 44.37 1.73
C GLU A 384 -17.92 44.19 0.37
N PHE A 385 -17.47 42.96 0.11
CA PHE A 385 -16.75 42.64 -1.13
C PHE A 385 -17.68 41.97 -2.14
N GLN A 386 -17.71 42.51 -3.36
CA GLN A 386 -18.35 41.90 -4.52
C GLN A 386 -17.33 41.85 -5.66
N PHE A 387 -17.20 40.69 -6.29
CA PHE A 387 -16.28 40.52 -7.43
C PHE A 387 -16.89 41.09 -8.71
N ASP A 388 -16.11 41.87 -9.45
CA ASP A 388 -16.46 42.37 -10.79
C ASP A 388 -15.28 42.17 -11.75
N SER A 389 -15.44 41.26 -12.71
CA SER A 389 -14.40 40.96 -13.71
C SER A 389 -14.11 42.13 -14.65
N LYS A 390 -14.97 43.15 -14.73
CA LYS A 390 -14.75 44.34 -15.58
C LYS A 390 -13.76 45.33 -14.98
N THR A 391 -13.62 45.34 -13.65
CA THR A 391 -12.74 46.24 -12.92
C THR A 391 -11.49 45.54 -12.39
N ALA A 392 -11.49 44.20 -12.36
CA ALA A 392 -10.33 43.41 -11.97
C ALA A 392 -9.17 43.57 -12.97
N LEU A 393 -7.95 43.65 -12.43
CA LEU A 393 -6.73 43.51 -13.21
C LEU A 393 -6.61 42.08 -13.72
N LYS A 394 -5.88 41.88 -14.81
CA LYS A 394 -5.67 40.57 -15.43
C LYS A 394 -4.18 40.28 -15.60
N ALA A 395 -3.73 39.12 -15.13
CA ALA A 395 -2.38 38.63 -15.33
C ALA A 395 -2.40 37.29 -16.08
N ASN A 396 -1.60 37.15 -17.13
CA ASN A 396 -1.50 35.91 -17.91
C ASN A 396 -0.71 34.85 -17.13
N ALA A 397 -1.17 33.62 -17.19
CA ALA A 397 -0.53 32.48 -16.53
C ALA A 397 0.26 31.64 -17.54
N ASN A 398 1.37 31.08 -17.07
CA ASN A 398 2.12 30.05 -17.78
C ASN A 398 1.58 28.69 -17.37
N CYS A 399 1.49 27.76 -18.32
CA CYS A 399 0.97 26.43 -18.10
C CYS A 399 1.85 25.37 -18.73
N PHE A 400 1.89 24.20 -18.12
CA PHE A 400 2.46 23.01 -18.74
C PHE A 400 1.49 21.85 -18.59
N LYS A 401 1.61 20.90 -19.51
CA LYS A 401 0.74 19.73 -19.54
C LYS A 401 1.30 18.70 -18.57
N MET A 402 0.50 18.31 -17.57
CA MET A 402 0.77 17.18 -16.71
C MET A 402 0.53 15.91 -17.52
N THR A 403 1.59 15.25 -17.97
CA THR A 403 1.49 13.93 -18.62
C THR A 403 1.73 12.83 -17.58
N VAL A 404 0.97 12.88 -16.50
CA VAL A 404 0.98 11.85 -15.44
C VAL A 404 -0.21 10.92 -15.69
N ILE A 405 -0.02 9.63 -15.42
CA ILE A 405 -0.86 8.54 -15.96
C ILE A 405 -2.35 8.75 -15.61
N GLU A 406 -3.24 8.47 -16.58
CA GLU A 406 -4.72 8.61 -16.53
C GLU A 406 -5.31 10.02 -16.50
N ILE A 407 -4.54 11.05 -16.17
CA ILE A 407 -5.03 12.44 -16.14
C ILE A 407 -4.38 13.30 -17.23
N ASP A 408 -5.23 13.93 -18.03
CA ASP A 408 -4.80 14.96 -18.98
C ASP A 408 -5.15 16.33 -18.39
N ARG A 409 -4.18 16.97 -17.71
CA ARG A 409 -4.39 18.25 -17.03
C ARG A 409 -3.33 19.26 -17.37
N TRP A 410 -3.69 20.52 -17.27
CA TRP A 410 -2.74 21.62 -17.26
C TRP A 410 -2.51 22.09 -15.84
N GLN A 411 -1.24 22.19 -15.44
CA GLN A 411 -0.85 22.93 -14.25
C GLN A 411 -0.42 24.32 -14.70
N CYS A 412 -1.08 25.34 -14.17
CA CYS A 412 -0.85 26.73 -14.48
C CYS A 412 -0.35 27.49 -13.25
N TYR A 413 0.44 28.53 -13.48
CA TYR A 413 0.92 29.41 -12.44
C TYR A 413 1.13 30.84 -12.97
N VAL A 414 1.05 31.82 -12.07
CA VAL A 414 1.34 33.23 -12.35
C VAL A 414 1.92 33.89 -11.11
N ASN A 415 3.03 34.62 -11.25
CA ASN A 415 3.55 35.45 -10.17
C ASN A 415 2.96 36.87 -10.30
N LEU A 416 2.11 37.23 -9.35
CA LEU A 416 1.57 38.57 -9.20
C LEU A 416 2.62 39.43 -8.50
N ARG A 417 3.27 40.33 -9.25
CA ARG A 417 4.33 41.23 -8.73
C ARG A 417 3.86 42.67 -8.58
N GLY A 418 4.63 43.45 -7.82
CA GLY A 418 4.35 44.87 -7.61
C GLY A 418 3.08 45.11 -6.79
N LEU A 419 2.70 44.12 -5.97
CA LEU A 419 1.58 44.26 -5.05
C LEU A 419 1.94 45.28 -3.96
N GLN A 420 0.93 46.01 -3.50
CA GLN A 420 1.05 46.89 -2.35
C GLN A 420 1.19 46.04 -1.09
N SER A 421 2.16 46.37 -0.24
CA SER A 421 2.32 45.71 1.06
C SER A 421 1.16 45.99 2.01
N SER A 422 0.97 45.14 3.01
CA SER A 422 -0.10 45.29 4.02
C SER A 422 -1.50 45.47 3.43
N SER A 423 -1.78 44.85 2.28
CA SER A 423 -3.02 45.06 1.53
C SER A 423 -3.79 43.77 1.33
N SER A 424 -5.12 43.89 1.24
CA SER A 424 -6.02 42.77 0.97
C SER A 424 -6.30 42.65 -0.53
N TYR A 425 -6.09 41.44 -1.05
CA TYR A 425 -6.26 41.10 -2.45
C TYR A 425 -7.29 40.01 -2.64
N TYR A 426 -7.95 40.03 -3.79
CA TYR A 426 -8.73 38.90 -4.30
C TYR A 426 -8.12 38.34 -5.57
N VAL A 427 -8.35 37.06 -5.84
CA VAL A 427 -7.99 36.38 -7.10
C VAL A 427 -9.09 35.46 -7.58
N LYS A 428 -9.24 35.36 -8.90
CA LYS A 428 -10.13 34.40 -9.57
C LYS A 428 -9.46 33.88 -10.83
N SER A 429 -9.16 32.57 -10.85
CA SER A 429 -8.54 31.92 -12.00
C SER A 429 -9.52 31.80 -13.17
N ALA A 430 -9.01 31.87 -14.39
CA ALA A 430 -9.79 31.73 -15.60
C ALA A 430 -8.96 31.20 -16.77
N PHE A 431 -9.60 30.54 -17.72
CA PHE A 431 -8.95 30.12 -18.96
C PHE A 431 -9.91 30.19 -20.14
N THR A 432 -9.35 30.33 -21.34
CA THR A 432 -10.08 30.14 -22.58
C THR A 432 -9.54 28.89 -23.26
N GLY A 433 -10.43 27.97 -23.64
CA GLY A 433 -10.05 26.69 -24.22
C GLY A 433 -11.20 26.06 -24.99
N LYS A 434 -10.94 24.89 -25.57
CA LYS A 434 -12.02 24.03 -26.07
C LYS A 434 -12.21 22.88 -25.10
N ASP A 435 -13.44 22.77 -24.60
CA ASP A 435 -13.93 21.54 -24.02
C ASP A 435 -14.35 20.56 -25.14
N TYR A 436 -14.92 19.41 -24.80
CA TYR A 436 -15.43 18.41 -25.76
C TYR A 436 -16.51 18.94 -26.73
N THR A 437 -16.97 20.19 -26.57
CA THR A 437 -18.02 20.85 -27.37
C THR A 437 -17.50 21.68 -28.56
N ALA A 438 -16.20 21.60 -28.90
CA ALA A 438 -15.53 22.17 -30.08
C ALA A 438 -15.51 23.71 -30.25
N THR A 439 -16.30 24.47 -29.47
CA THR A 439 -16.28 25.94 -29.44
C THR A 439 -15.34 26.44 -28.35
N SER A 440 -14.67 27.56 -28.61
CA SER A 440 -13.79 28.18 -27.61
C SER A 440 -14.64 28.98 -26.62
N VAL A 441 -14.57 28.61 -25.34
CA VAL A 441 -15.34 29.23 -24.26
C VAL A 441 -14.37 29.69 -23.17
N THR A 442 -14.71 30.78 -22.49
CA THR A 442 -13.99 31.21 -21.29
C THR A 442 -14.65 30.59 -20.06
N PHE A 443 -13.85 29.88 -19.28
CA PHE A 443 -14.24 29.25 -18.03
C PHE A 443 -13.57 30.01 -16.90
N GLU A 444 -14.35 30.33 -15.88
CA GLU A 444 -13.85 30.99 -14.66
C GLU A 444 -13.99 30.02 -13.49
N ASP A 445 -13.11 30.16 -12.50
CA ASP A 445 -13.24 29.45 -11.25
C ASP A 445 -14.59 29.79 -10.60
N SER A 446 -15.22 28.81 -9.98
CA SER A 446 -16.45 29.04 -9.21
C SER A 446 -16.22 29.92 -7.98
N ASN A 447 -14.99 29.93 -7.45
CA ASN A 447 -14.64 30.62 -6.21
C ASN A 447 -13.77 31.85 -6.47
N VAL A 448 -13.91 32.85 -5.60
CA VAL A 448 -12.99 33.97 -5.49
C VAL A 448 -12.20 33.79 -4.20
N TYR A 449 -10.89 33.74 -4.32
CA TYR A 449 -9.98 33.57 -3.19
C TYR A 449 -9.48 34.93 -2.73
N LYS A 450 -9.18 35.05 -1.44
CA LYS A 450 -8.63 36.29 -0.84
C LYS A 450 -7.33 35.98 -0.13
N PHE A 451 -6.36 36.88 -0.25
CA PHE A 451 -5.08 36.80 0.47
C PHE A 451 -4.65 38.19 0.96
N ARG A 452 -3.61 38.23 1.81
CA ARG A 452 -2.99 39.47 2.27
C ARG A 452 -1.51 39.45 1.92
N THR A 453 -0.98 40.60 1.50
CA THR A 453 0.47 40.82 1.44
C THR A 453 0.99 41.20 2.82
N ALA A 454 2.20 40.75 3.14
CA ALA A 454 2.84 41.11 4.40
C ALA A 454 3.26 42.59 4.44
N PRO A 455 3.59 43.15 5.63
CA PRO A 455 4.20 44.46 5.72
C PRO A 455 5.56 44.51 5.03
N SER A 456 5.78 45.59 4.27
CA SER A 456 7.07 45.87 3.66
C SER A 456 8.13 46.21 4.72
N ALA A 457 9.39 46.22 4.29
CA ALA A 457 10.53 46.62 5.11
C ALA A 457 10.39 48.00 5.76
N SER A 458 9.64 48.92 5.12
CA SER A 458 9.41 50.30 5.53
C SER A 458 8.14 50.51 6.37
N SER A 459 7.33 49.46 6.57
CA SER A 459 6.14 49.55 7.42
C SER A 459 6.55 49.85 8.88
N PRO A 460 5.74 50.58 9.68
CA PRO A 460 6.04 50.81 11.09
C PRO A 460 5.79 49.56 11.96
N ASP A 461 4.72 48.80 11.68
CA ASP A 461 4.27 47.71 12.56
C ASP A 461 5.11 46.44 12.41
N ARG A 462 5.68 46.19 11.21
CA ARG A 462 6.63 45.10 10.87
C ARG A 462 6.38 43.77 11.60
N ILE A 463 5.13 43.37 11.77
CA ILE A 463 4.77 42.06 12.33
C ILE A 463 4.41 41.14 11.16
N VAL A 464 5.09 39.99 11.09
CA VAL A 464 4.76 38.91 10.16
C VAL A 464 4.51 37.65 10.96
N SER A 465 3.33 37.08 10.81
CA SER A 465 2.96 35.81 11.42
C SER A 465 2.68 34.73 10.38
N PHE A 466 2.98 33.47 10.72
CA PHE A 466 2.68 32.30 9.90
C PHE A 466 2.48 31.06 10.77
N LEU A 467 1.89 30.03 10.18
CA LEU A 467 1.77 28.71 10.82
C LEU A 467 2.82 27.76 10.24
N ASN A 468 3.32 26.80 11.04
CA ASN A 468 4.30 25.82 10.59
C ASN A 468 3.99 24.41 11.13
N GLY A 469 4.11 23.41 10.26
CA GLY A 469 4.13 21.98 10.59
C GLY A 469 4.64 21.19 9.39
N GLY A 470 4.72 19.87 9.49
CA GLY A 470 5.09 18.97 8.38
C GLY A 470 4.34 17.65 8.53
N ASP A 471 4.39 16.78 7.55
CA ASP A 471 3.80 15.43 7.66
C ASP A 471 2.28 15.53 7.76
N LEU A 472 1.69 16.18 6.75
CA LEU A 472 0.30 16.59 6.74
C LEU A 472 -0.58 15.44 6.25
N ALA A 473 -1.28 14.81 7.19
CA ALA A 473 -2.37 13.89 6.88
C ALA A 473 -3.71 14.50 7.29
N TRP A 474 -4.70 14.46 6.38
CA TRP A 474 -6.07 14.93 6.66
C TRP A 474 -6.87 13.96 7.54
N GLY A 475 -6.29 13.55 8.66
CA GLY A 475 -6.90 12.71 9.69
C GLY A 475 -7.81 13.47 10.65
N THR A 476 -8.51 12.74 11.51
CA THR A 476 -9.40 13.31 12.54
C THR A 476 -8.67 14.21 13.53
N ASN A 477 -7.41 13.88 13.85
CA ASN A 477 -6.50 14.68 14.65
C ASN A 477 -6.23 16.05 14.02
N PHE A 478 -5.78 16.09 12.76
CA PHE A 478 -5.50 17.37 12.10
C PHE A 478 -6.77 18.18 11.82
N LEU A 479 -7.88 17.54 11.42
CA LEU A 479 -9.16 18.23 11.27
C LEU A 479 -9.65 18.87 12.59
N SER A 480 -9.25 18.33 13.74
CA SER A 480 -9.54 18.94 15.05
C SER A 480 -8.61 20.11 15.37
N LEU A 481 -7.33 20.03 14.98
CA LEU A 481 -6.37 21.15 15.08
C LEU A 481 -6.73 22.32 14.19
N VAL A 482 -7.19 22.07 12.96
CA VAL A 482 -7.61 23.09 11.99
C VAL A 482 -8.65 24.04 12.60
N LYS A 483 -9.48 23.58 13.54
CA LYS A 483 -10.46 24.44 14.24
C LYS A 483 -9.81 25.55 15.07
N LEU A 484 -8.52 25.46 15.38
CA LEU A 484 -7.74 26.49 16.05
C LEU A 484 -7.19 27.56 15.09
N ILE A 485 -7.21 27.32 13.77
CA ILE A 485 -6.77 28.31 12.78
C ILE A 485 -7.68 29.54 12.79
N PRO A 486 -9.03 29.45 12.74
CA PRO A 486 -9.87 30.65 12.74
C PRO A 486 -9.69 31.58 13.96
N PRO A 487 -9.56 31.07 15.20
CA PRO A 487 -9.21 31.90 16.35
C PRO A 487 -7.92 32.72 16.22
N THR A 488 -6.91 32.25 15.46
CA THR A 488 -5.68 33.03 15.20
C THR A 488 -5.97 34.32 14.42
N GLY A 489 -7.09 34.38 13.68
CA GLY A 489 -7.56 35.55 12.95
C GLY A 489 -8.23 36.64 13.79
N LYS A 490 -8.52 36.38 15.08
CA LYS A 490 -9.22 37.34 15.96
C LYS A 490 -8.41 38.62 16.19
N ASN A 491 -7.08 38.50 16.22
CA ASN A 491 -6.19 39.66 16.24
C ASN A 491 -5.56 39.80 14.85
N ILE A 492 -6.01 40.78 14.08
CA ILE A 492 -5.57 41.00 12.69
C ILE A 492 -4.05 41.18 12.60
N SER A 493 -3.43 41.82 13.59
CA SER A 493 -1.99 42.11 13.61
C SER A 493 -1.12 40.86 13.71
N THR A 494 -1.63 39.79 14.35
CA THR A 494 -0.93 38.52 14.54
C THR A 494 -1.57 37.37 13.75
N ALA A 495 -2.57 37.67 12.92
CA ALA A 495 -3.20 36.68 12.09
C ALA A 495 -2.21 36.18 11.03
N PRO A 496 -2.11 34.86 10.79
CA PRO A 496 -1.08 34.32 9.91
C PRO A 496 -1.28 34.77 8.46
N TYR A 497 -0.17 34.98 7.77
CA TYR A 497 -0.12 35.36 6.35
C TYR A 497 -0.03 34.14 5.43
N PHE A 498 0.55 33.04 5.90
CA PHE A 498 0.74 31.80 5.16
C PHE A 498 0.92 30.61 6.11
N PHE A 499 0.99 29.40 5.56
CA PHE A 499 1.31 28.17 6.27
C PHE A 499 2.53 27.50 5.63
N MET A 500 3.55 27.18 6.43
CA MET A 500 4.73 26.40 6.03
C MET A 500 4.48 24.91 6.30
N VAL A 501 4.53 24.09 5.24
CA VAL A 501 4.45 22.62 5.31
C VAL A 501 5.83 22.01 5.05
N GLY A 502 6.47 21.49 6.09
CA GLY A 502 7.83 20.99 6.08
C GLY A 502 8.07 19.62 5.42
N GLY A 503 7.46 19.36 4.27
CA GLY A 503 7.54 18.07 3.57
C GLY A 503 6.45 17.09 3.95
N ASP A 504 6.37 15.99 3.21
CA ASP A 504 5.36 14.94 3.31
C ASP A 504 3.95 15.53 3.30
N VAL A 505 3.63 16.11 2.14
CA VAL A 505 2.48 16.99 1.95
C VAL A 505 1.22 16.16 1.73
N ALA A 506 1.22 15.25 0.76
CA ALA A 506 0.04 14.46 0.38
C ALA A 506 0.23 12.94 0.52
N TYR A 507 1.45 12.50 0.85
CA TYR A 507 1.81 11.09 0.99
C TYR A 507 1.52 10.25 -0.27
N ASP A 508 1.72 10.78 -1.47
CA ASP A 508 1.50 10.01 -2.72
C ASP A 508 2.59 8.97 -2.99
N ASN A 509 3.68 8.99 -2.23
CA ASN A 509 4.80 8.05 -2.27
C ASN A 509 5.50 8.02 -3.65
N GLY A 510 5.54 9.16 -4.34
CA GLY A 510 6.06 9.25 -5.72
C GLY A 510 5.26 8.44 -6.75
N CYS A 511 4.07 7.97 -6.37
CA CYS A 511 3.27 7.12 -7.23
C CYS A 511 2.27 7.96 -8.04
N ALA A 512 2.52 8.06 -9.34
CA ALA A 512 1.66 8.74 -10.32
C ALA A 512 0.17 8.33 -10.24
N TYR A 513 -0.13 7.10 -9.84
CA TYR A 513 -1.50 6.59 -9.72
C TYR A 513 -2.20 7.02 -8.42
N CYS A 514 -1.47 7.63 -7.49
CA CYS A 514 -1.99 8.20 -6.25
C CYS A 514 -2.41 9.68 -6.40
N TYR A 515 -2.61 10.18 -7.63
CA TYR A 515 -3.01 11.59 -7.86
C TYR A 515 -4.29 12.01 -7.12
N MET A 516 -5.19 11.06 -6.82
CA MET A 516 -6.40 11.34 -6.04
C MET A 516 -6.10 11.83 -4.61
N ARG A 517 -4.93 11.48 -4.03
CA ARG A 517 -4.49 12.04 -2.75
C ARG A 517 -4.29 13.54 -2.85
N TRP A 518 -3.63 13.99 -3.92
CA TRP A 518 -3.46 15.41 -4.21
C TRP A 518 -4.80 16.13 -4.40
N GLU A 519 -5.78 15.51 -5.06
CA GLU A 519 -7.11 16.11 -5.20
C GLU A 519 -7.84 16.24 -3.86
N SER A 520 -7.81 15.19 -3.04
CA SER A 520 -8.31 15.23 -1.65
C SER A 520 -7.61 16.33 -0.88
N TRP A 521 -6.30 16.40 -1.02
CA TRP A 521 -5.46 17.34 -0.31
C TRP A 521 -5.79 18.79 -0.68
N PHE A 522 -5.87 19.12 -1.98
CA PHE A 522 -6.22 20.48 -2.44
C PHE A 522 -7.65 20.86 -2.06
N SER A 523 -8.60 19.92 -2.16
CA SER A 523 -9.99 20.14 -1.75
C SER A 523 -10.07 20.50 -0.27
N ASN A 524 -9.35 19.76 0.57
CA ASN A 524 -9.29 20.01 2.01
C ASN A 524 -8.52 21.30 2.31
N TRP A 525 -7.41 21.57 1.62
CA TRP A 525 -6.64 22.81 1.79
C TRP A 525 -7.52 24.03 1.55
N ALA A 526 -8.20 24.09 0.39
CA ALA A 526 -9.09 25.19 0.04
C ALA A 526 -10.24 25.37 1.04
N LYS A 527 -10.74 24.28 1.61
CA LYS A 527 -11.86 24.28 2.56
C LYS A 527 -11.46 24.71 3.97
N TYR A 528 -10.30 24.25 4.44
CA TYR A 528 -9.93 24.27 5.85
C TYR A 528 -8.83 25.27 6.18
N MET A 529 -7.93 25.56 5.24
CA MET A 529 -6.78 26.44 5.47
C MET A 529 -7.14 27.89 5.17
N VAL A 530 -8.10 28.39 5.95
CA VAL A 530 -8.66 29.74 5.82
C VAL A 530 -8.70 30.44 7.17
N VAL A 531 -8.52 31.75 7.15
CA VAL A 531 -8.54 32.62 8.34
C VAL A 531 -9.59 33.72 8.15
N PRO A 532 -10.70 33.69 8.91
CA PRO A 532 -11.62 34.81 8.97
C PRO A 532 -11.01 35.95 9.79
N LEU A 533 -11.05 37.16 9.22
CA LEU A 533 -10.59 38.39 9.87
C LEU A 533 -11.76 39.36 10.01
N GLN A 534 -12.01 39.78 11.24
CA GLN A 534 -13.05 40.74 11.57
C GLN A 534 -12.48 42.16 11.51
N HIS A 535 -12.78 42.91 10.45
CA HIS A 535 -12.24 44.26 10.24
C HIS A 535 -13.08 45.34 10.95
N THR A 536 -14.41 45.19 10.92
CA THR A 536 -15.34 46.08 11.64
C THR A 536 -16.33 45.25 12.47
N SER A 537 -17.29 45.85 13.18
CA SER A 537 -18.32 45.08 13.90
C SER A 537 -19.26 44.30 12.98
N SER A 538 -19.37 44.68 11.70
CA SER A 538 -20.31 44.09 10.72
C SER A 538 -19.63 43.44 9.53
N VAL A 539 -18.34 43.71 9.28
CA VAL A 539 -17.62 43.20 8.10
C VAL A 539 -16.51 42.24 8.53
N SER A 540 -16.61 41.02 8.00
CA SER A 540 -15.61 39.96 8.14
C SER A 540 -15.29 39.37 6.78
N HIS A 541 -14.04 39.00 6.58
CA HIS A 541 -13.59 38.35 5.35
C HIS A 541 -12.75 37.12 5.66
N THR A 542 -13.02 36.05 4.93
CA THR A 542 -12.23 34.82 4.99
C THR A 542 -11.10 34.88 3.97
N TYR A 543 -9.87 34.75 4.46
CA TYR A 543 -8.65 34.73 3.64
C TYR A 543 -8.13 33.30 3.55
N THR A 544 -7.77 32.87 2.35
CA THR A 544 -7.08 31.60 2.14
C THR A 544 -5.62 31.75 2.51
N LEU A 545 -5.07 30.78 3.25
CA LEU A 545 -3.64 30.75 3.57
C LEU A 545 -2.84 30.27 2.35
N PRO A 546 -1.94 31.10 1.80
CA PRO A 546 -0.90 30.65 0.89
C PRO A 546 0.01 29.63 1.56
N LEU A 547 0.69 28.85 0.72
CA LEU A 547 1.58 27.77 1.09
C LEU A 547 3.04 28.17 0.92
N ALA A 548 3.85 27.78 1.89
CA ALA A 548 5.27 27.53 1.71
C ALA A 548 5.48 26.03 1.95
N SER A 549 6.40 25.37 1.25
CA SER A 549 6.62 23.94 1.49
C SER A 549 8.04 23.48 1.24
N CYS A 550 8.47 22.46 1.99
CA CYS A 550 9.67 21.67 1.72
C CYS A 550 9.27 20.38 0.98
N VAL A 551 10.21 19.76 0.28
CA VAL A 551 10.06 18.39 -0.24
C VAL A 551 10.36 17.40 0.90
N GLY A 552 9.54 16.38 1.05
CA GLY A 552 9.74 15.25 1.96
C GLY A 552 9.93 13.93 1.22
N ASN A 553 10.28 12.87 1.95
CA ASN A 553 10.58 11.59 1.32
C ASN A 553 9.35 10.94 0.69
N HIS A 554 8.15 11.23 1.18
CA HIS A 554 6.91 10.70 0.61
C HIS A 554 6.54 11.36 -0.73
N GLU A 555 7.09 12.52 -1.09
CA GLU A 555 6.88 13.08 -2.43
C GLU A 555 7.57 12.26 -3.53
N ALA A 556 8.68 11.58 -3.20
CA ALA A 556 9.45 10.75 -4.13
C ALA A 556 9.41 9.25 -3.79
N GLY A 557 8.67 8.87 -2.75
CA GLY A 557 8.57 7.50 -2.22
C GLY A 557 9.72 7.06 -1.31
N ASN A 558 10.82 7.80 -1.23
CA ASN A 558 11.88 7.66 -0.22
C ASN A 558 12.85 8.86 -0.28
N PHE A 559 13.89 8.84 0.55
CA PHE A 559 15.08 9.69 0.40
C PHE A 559 15.99 9.21 -0.74
N LYS A 560 16.90 10.08 -1.19
CA LYS A 560 17.95 9.82 -2.18
C LYS A 560 17.38 9.33 -3.52
N ARG A 561 16.24 9.88 -3.91
CA ARG A 561 15.53 9.54 -5.14
C ARG A 561 15.86 10.55 -6.23
N PRO A 562 15.98 10.12 -7.50
CA PRO A 562 16.05 11.07 -8.60
C PRO A 562 14.76 11.89 -8.67
N ARG A 563 14.85 13.12 -9.19
CA ARG A 563 13.68 13.98 -9.41
C ARG A 563 12.60 13.31 -10.28
N SER A 564 12.95 12.34 -11.13
CA SER A 564 11.96 11.59 -11.94
C SER A 564 10.92 10.82 -11.11
N ASP A 565 11.23 10.53 -9.84
CA ASP A 565 10.37 9.75 -8.96
C ASP A 565 9.37 10.62 -8.19
N ASP A 566 9.58 11.94 -8.16
CA ASP A 566 8.56 12.87 -7.70
C ASP A 566 7.54 13.08 -8.81
N ALA A 567 6.35 12.52 -8.62
CA ALA A 567 5.29 12.60 -9.61
C ALA A 567 4.63 13.98 -9.69
N PHE A 568 4.64 14.77 -8.60
CA PHE A 568 3.70 15.88 -8.43
C PHE A 568 4.27 17.12 -7.72
N TYR A 569 5.01 16.98 -6.63
CA TYR A 569 5.38 18.09 -5.77
C TYR A 569 6.21 19.14 -6.51
N ILE A 570 7.27 18.72 -7.23
CA ILE A 570 8.06 19.64 -8.06
C ILE A 570 7.16 20.36 -9.07
N ARG A 571 6.07 19.76 -9.57
CA ARG A 571 5.18 20.40 -10.54
C ARG A 571 4.18 21.36 -9.89
N TYR A 572 3.70 21.04 -8.69
CA TYR A 572 2.62 21.74 -8.01
C TYR A 572 3.06 22.93 -7.16
N PHE A 573 4.26 22.94 -6.59
CA PHE A 573 4.66 23.99 -5.65
C PHE A 573 5.84 24.84 -6.15
N PRO A 574 5.63 25.77 -7.09
CA PRO A 574 6.61 26.80 -7.35
C PRO A 574 6.67 27.82 -6.21
N HIS A 575 7.85 27.99 -5.62
CA HIS A 575 8.14 29.06 -4.64
C HIS A 575 9.04 30.17 -5.23
N GLU A 576 9.69 29.87 -6.36
CA GLU A 576 10.46 30.81 -7.17
C GLU A 576 10.15 30.51 -8.65
N LEU A 577 9.92 31.55 -9.46
CA LEU A 577 9.71 31.42 -10.90
C LEU A 577 10.89 32.04 -11.66
N GLU A 578 11.45 31.28 -12.59
CA GLU A 578 12.53 31.75 -13.46
C GLU A 578 11.97 32.62 -14.60
N GLY A 579 11.98 33.94 -14.39
CA GLY A 579 11.64 34.93 -15.40
C GLY A 579 10.15 34.96 -15.80
N ASP A 580 9.76 36.02 -16.49
CA ASP A 580 8.43 36.13 -17.06
C ASP A 580 8.46 35.58 -18.49
N SER A 581 8.06 34.32 -18.65
CA SER A 581 7.90 33.75 -19.99
C SER A 581 6.65 34.34 -20.64
N SER A 582 6.81 34.97 -21.81
CA SER A 582 5.66 35.39 -22.64
C SER A 582 4.91 34.21 -23.26
N ASN A 583 5.45 32.98 -23.17
CA ASN A 583 4.83 31.79 -23.74
C ASN A 583 3.76 31.25 -22.79
N LEU A 584 2.52 31.14 -23.28
CA LEU A 584 1.42 30.50 -22.56
C LEU A 584 1.79 29.08 -22.12
N ILE A 585 2.36 28.28 -23.03
CA ILE A 585 2.78 26.92 -22.76
C ILE A 585 4.29 26.88 -22.54
N VAL A 586 4.69 26.38 -21.38
CA VAL A 586 6.09 26.20 -20.98
C VAL A 586 6.42 24.71 -20.86
N SER A 587 7.71 24.40 -20.79
CA SER A 587 8.18 23.03 -20.54
C SER A 587 7.80 22.57 -19.14
N ASP A 588 7.57 21.26 -18.98
CA ASP A 588 7.42 20.62 -17.68
C ASP A 588 8.64 20.93 -16.78
N PRO A 589 8.44 21.55 -15.60
CA PRO A 589 9.53 22.01 -14.73
C PRO A 589 10.19 20.91 -13.89
N GLN A 590 9.83 19.63 -14.07
CA GLN A 590 10.30 18.49 -13.26
C GLN A 590 11.80 18.48 -12.93
N TYR A 591 12.63 18.90 -13.88
CA TYR A 591 14.10 18.86 -13.75
C TYR A 591 14.75 20.24 -13.62
N THR A 592 13.98 21.33 -13.75
CA THR A 592 14.53 22.69 -13.77
C THR A 592 14.15 23.50 -12.54
N ARG A 593 13.02 23.20 -11.89
CA ARG A 593 12.57 23.97 -10.73
C ARG A 593 13.47 23.73 -9.53
N LYS A 594 13.91 24.81 -8.89
CA LYS A 594 14.70 24.74 -7.66
C LYS A 594 13.83 24.25 -6.52
N LEU A 595 14.41 23.40 -5.67
CA LEU A 595 13.79 22.95 -4.43
C LEU A 595 14.21 23.84 -3.26
N GLN A 596 15.39 24.44 -3.33
CA GLN A 596 15.84 25.46 -2.39
C GLN A 596 15.25 26.81 -2.77
N HIS A 597 14.74 27.51 -1.77
CA HIS A 597 14.14 28.82 -1.96
C HIS A 597 14.20 29.62 -0.67
N VAL A 598 14.05 30.94 -0.81
CA VAL A 598 14.14 31.89 0.30
C VAL A 598 12.97 32.87 0.25
N HIS A 599 12.39 33.13 1.42
CA HIS A 599 11.32 34.10 1.62
C HIS A 599 11.73 35.20 2.60
N TYR A 600 11.51 36.45 2.22
CA TYR A 600 11.76 37.63 3.03
C TYR A 600 10.48 38.03 3.78
N LEU A 601 10.54 37.97 5.11
CA LEU A 601 9.43 38.27 5.99
C LEU A 601 9.67 39.66 6.61
N SER A 602 9.30 40.71 5.86
CA SER A 602 9.63 42.12 6.14
C SER A 602 11.16 42.37 6.17
N SER A 603 11.66 43.38 6.90
CA SER A 603 13.09 43.76 6.93
C SER A 603 13.95 42.97 7.93
N HIS A 604 13.33 42.19 8.82
CA HIS A 604 13.99 41.63 10.00
C HIS A 604 14.14 40.11 9.96
N THR A 605 13.35 39.40 9.15
CA THR A 605 13.34 37.93 9.11
C THR A 605 13.51 37.40 7.69
N LEU A 606 14.34 36.35 7.53
CA LEU A 606 14.36 35.52 6.33
C LEU A 606 14.07 34.06 6.70
N LEU A 607 13.39 33.35 5.79
CA LEU A 607 13.12 31.91 5.87
C LEU A 607 13.75 31.23 4.65
N MET A 608 14.69 30.33 4.87
CA MET A 608 15.31 29.49 3.84
C MET A 608 14.73 28.08 3.92
N VAL A 609 14.44 27.47 2.78
CA VAL A 609 13.97 26.08 2.70
C VAL A 609 14.99 25.26 1.90
N LEU A 610 15.33 24.06 2.40
CA LEU A 610 16.35 23.19 1.82
C LEU A 610 15.81 21.78 1.61
N ASP A 611 16.35 21.07 0.61
CA ASP A 611 16.02 19.66 0.36
C ASP A 611 16.81 18.77 1.33
N SER A 612 16.12 17.96 2.15
CA SER A 612 16.78 17.12 3.16
C SER A 612 17.26 15.78 2.61
N TRP A 613 17.88 15.82 1.42
CA TRP A 613 18.35 14.67 0.67
C TRP A 613 17.26 13.76 0.12
N VAL A 614 16.10 14.32 -0.22
CA VAL A 614 15.11 13.65 -1.07
C VAL A 614 15.68 13.55 -2.48
N HIS A 615 16.12 14.68 -3.07
CA HIS A 615 16.70 14.72 -4.41
C HIS A 615 18.16 15.19 -4.43
N GLU A 616 18.50 16.18 -3.61
CA GLU A 616 19.82 16.82 -3.58
C GLU A 616 20.49 16.62 -2.22
N SER A 617 21.73 16.14 -2.23
CA SER A 617 22.47 15.87 -0.99
C SER A 617 22.78 17.16 -0.21
N PRO A 618 23.07 17.05 1.10
CA PRO A 618 23.51 18.20 1.88
C PRO A 618 24.75 18.87 1.30
N GLU A 619 25.71 18.08 0.82
CA GLU A 619 26.93 18.54 0.17
C GLU A 619 26.63 19.34 -1.11
N GLN A 620 25.72 18.87 -1.96
CA GLN A 620 25.34 19.55 -3.20
C GLN A 620 24.74 20.94 -2.96
N GLN A 621 24.14 21.15 -1.78
CA GLN A 621 23.50 22.41 -1.40
C GLN A 621 24.43 23.39 -0.66
N VAL A 622 25.65 22.98 -0.31
CA VAL A 622 26.62 23.85 0.38
C VAL A 622 26.91 25.11 -0.43
N SER A 623 27.15 24.98 -1.74
CA SER A 623 27.44 26.16 -2.59
C SER A 623 26.25 27.11 -2.67
N TYR A 624 25.02 26.60 -2.67
CA TYR A 624 23.81 27.43 -2.64
C TYR A 624 23.77 28.27 -1.36
N ILE A 625 23.92 27.63 -0.19
CA ILE A 625 23.91 28.29 1.13
C ILE A 625 25.01 29.35 1.20
N VAL A 626 26.25 28.97 0.84
CA VAL A 626 27.42 29.86 0.90
C VAL A 626 27.27 31.05 -0.04
N ASN A 627 26.87 30.82 -1.29
CA ASN A 627 26.72 31.90 -2.26
C ASN A 627 25.60 32.85 -1.86
N TYR A 628 24.46 32.33 -1.39
CA TYR A 628 23.36 33.15 -0.92
C TYR A 628 23.79 34.07 0.23
N PHE A 629 24.37 33.52 1.30
CA PHE A 629 24.74 34.31 2.47
C PHE A 629 25.95 35.22 2.26
N ASN A 630 26.88 34.88 1.37
CA ASN A 630 27.98 35.78 1.00
C ASN A 630 27.49 36.99 0.19
N ALA A 631 26.42 36.83 -0.58
CA ALA A 631 25.80 37.93 -1.32
C ALA A 631 24.84 38.78 -0.46
N LEU A 632 24.39 38.24 0.67
CA LEU A 632 23.48 38.92 1.59
C LEU A 632 24.22 39.93 2.48
N ASP A 633 23.66 41.13 2.62
CA ASP A 633 24.12 42.10 3.61
C ASP A 633 23.97 41.51 5.03
N PRO A 634 25.08 41.34 5.80
CA PRO A 634 25.03 40.70 7.11
C PRO A 634 24.26 41.51 8.16
N SER A 635 23.98 42.79 7.91
CA SER A 635 23.15 43.63 8.79
C SER A 635 21.65 43.40 8.62
N LYS A 636 21.23 42.80 7.49
CA LYS A 636 19.82 42.53 7.19
C LYS A 636 19.38 41.16 7.70
N TYR A 637 18.07 41.08 7.96
CA TYR A 637 17.37 39.85 8.35
C TYR A 637 18.08 39.11 9.49
N LYS A 638 18.20 39.75 10.66
CA LYS A 638 18.90 39.14 11.79
C LYS A 638 18.20 37.86 12.28
N ASN A 639 16.88 37.78 12.15
CA ASN A 639 16.15 36.54 12.34
C ASN A 639 16.31 35.67 11.08
N ARG A 640 17.10 34.61 11.18
CA ARG A 640 17.35 33.69 10.06
C ARG A 640 16.80 32.33 10.42
N MET A 641 15.83 31.87 9.65
CA MET A 641 15.16 30.60 9.86
C MET A 641 15.47 29.65 8.71
N VAL A 642 15.58 28.35 9.01
CA VAL A 642 15.69 27.30 8.00
C VAL A 642 14.55 26.30 8.21
N THR A 643 13.91 25.84 7.15
CA THR A 643 13.03 24.68 7.18
C THR A 643 13.62 23.53 6.39
N ILE A 644 13.61 22.35 7.00
CA ILE A 644 14.07 21.09 6.43
C ILE A 644 13.05 20.00 6.78
N HIS A 645 12.94 18.99 5.93
CA HIS A 645 12.08 17.85 6.20
C HIS A 645 12.73 16.91 7.23
N GLU A 646 13.84 16.27 6.87
CA GLU A 646 14.59 15.44 7.83
C GLU A 646 15.30 16.32 8.86
N GLY A 647 15.19 15.94 10.14
CA GLY A 647 15.81 16.68 11.24
C GLY A 647 17.33 16.48 11.34
N ILE A 648 18.07 17.57 11.56
CA ILE A 648 19.45 17.57 12.07
C ILE A 648 19.46 17.12 13.53
N TYR A 649 18.49 17.51 14.35
CA TYR A 649 18.36 17.06 15.75
C TYR A 649 17.02 16.37 16.02
N ALA A 650 16.70 15.37 15.20
CA ALA A 650 15.52 14.52 15.36
C ALA A 650 15.35 13.98 16.80
N SER A 651 14.10 13.87 17.25
CA SER A 651 13.76 13.28 18.56
C SER A 651 13.89 11.76 18.63
N SER A 652 13.93 11.08 17.48
CA SER A 652 14.17 9.65 17.42
C SER A 652 15.60 9.33 17.87
N SER A 653 15.73 8.25 18.63
CA SER A 653 17.04 7.70 19.03
C SER A 653 17.77 7.01 17.88
N GLU A 654 17.06 6.70 16.79
CA GLU A 654 17.64 6.14 15.57
C GLU A 654 18.03 7.29 14.65
N LEU A 655 19.33 7.61 14.62
CA LEU A 655 19.85 8.64 13.74
C LEU A 655 19.96 8.10 12.31
N SER A 656 19.32 8.80 11.39
CA SER A 656 19.44 8.46 9.97
C SER A 656 20.82 8.86 9.43
N PRO A 657 21.33 8.19 8.38
CA PRO A 657 22.53 8.63 7.68
C PRO A 657 22.41 10.06 7.09
N MET A 658 21.18 10.51 6.82
CA MET A 658 20.91 11.86 6.31
C MET A 658 21.13 12.89 7.41
N THR A 659 20.62 12.64 8.62
CA THR A 659 20.87 13.49 9.81
C THR A 659 22.37 13.71 10.03
N ALA A 660 23.17 12.64 9.96
CA ALA A 660 24.62 12.73 10.14
C ALA A 660 25.29 13.59 9.06
N ALA A 661 24.92 13.38 7.78
CA ALA A 661 25.46 14.17 6.67
C ALA A 661 25.05 15.65 6.75
N MET A 662 23.82 15.96 7.16
CA MET A 662 23.39 17.35 7.36
C MET A 662 24.12 18.02 8.52
N ARG A 663 24.34 17.32 9.64
CA ARG A 663 25.18 17.85 10.74
C ARG A 663 26.58 18.21 10.25
N GLU A 664 27.21 17.29 9.51
CA GLU A 664 28.56 17.48 8.97
C GLU A 664 28.65 18.67 8.01
N GLN A 665 27.70 18.78 7.07
CA GLN A 665 27.77 19.75 5.97
C GLN A 665 27.17 21.12 6.32
N TRP A 666 26.10 21.16 7.11
CA TRP A 666 25.30 22.37 7.30
C TRP A 666 25.48 23.03 8.67
N GLU A 667 25.70 22.28 9.74
CA GLU A 667 25.66 22.87 11.10
C GLU A 667 26.71 23.98 11.27
N ALA A 668 27.94 23.76 10.80
CA ALA A 668 28.99 24.77 10.82
C ALA A 668 28.63 26.01 9.99
N LEU A 669 27.95 25.83 8.84
CA LEU A 669 27.47 26.94 8.01
C LEU A 669 26.34 27.69 8.68
N PHE A 670 25.41 26.98 9.33
CA PHE A 670 24.30 27.60 10.04
C PHE A 670 24.79 28.46 11.20
N LEU A 671 25.78 27.99 11.95
CA LEU A 671 26.45 28.78 12.98
C LEU A 671 27.17 30.00 12.38
N LYS A 672 27.96 29.80 11.31
CA LYS A 672 28.68 30.87 10.61
C LYS A 672 27.75 31.97 10.11
N TYR A 673 26.63 31.60 9.50
CA TYR A 673 25.66 32.54 8.93
C TYR A 673 24.55 32.92 9.90
N ASN A 674 24.76 32.68 11.19
CA ASN A 674 23.90 33.10 12.28
C ASN A 674 22.44 32.67 12.13
N ILE A 675 22.18 31.43 11.67
CA ILE A 675 20.84 30.84 11.74
C ILE A 675 20.38 30.83 13.21
N THR A 676 19.14 31.24 13.43
CA THR A 676 18.54 31.43 14.76
C THR A 676 17.64 30.24 15.12
N LEU A 677 16.84 29.78 14.16
CA LEU A 677 15.83 28.75 14.34
C LEU A 677 15.83 27.80 13.14
N VAL A 678 15.73 26.50 13.40
CA VAL A 678 15.52 25.47 12.37
C VAL A 678 14.19 24.77 12.65
N LEU A 679 13.34 24.71 11.64
CA LEU A 679 12.05 24.04 11.62
C LEU A 679 12.25 22.66 11.00
N GLU A 680 12.17 21.60 11.82
CA GLU A 680 12.42 20.20 11.45
C GLU A 680 11.13 19.39 11.42
N ASN A 681 11.10 18.33 10.61
CA ASN A 681 9.89 17.53 10.35
C ASN A 681 10.22 16.02 10.32
N HIS A 682 9.46 15.20 9.58
CA HIS A 682 9.64 13.75 9.36
C HIS A 682 9.35 12.83 10.55
N VAL A 683 9.91 13.08 11.73
CA VAL A 683 9.81 12.17 12.89
C VAL A 683 8.51 12.38 13.68
N HIS A 684 7.37 11.90 13.21
CA HIS A 684 5.98 12.13 13.69
C HIS A 684 5.72 12.44 15.19
N THR A 685 6.28 13.53 15.69
CA THR A 685 6.32 13.92 17.11
C THR A 685 6.43 15.43 17.24
N TYR A 686 6.28 15.91 18.47
CA TYR A 686 6.50 17.29 18.87
C TYR A 686 7.84 17.41 19.59
N LYS A 687 8.67 18.38 19.20
CA LYS A 687 9.95 18.67 19.83
C LYS A 687 10.26 20.16 19.86
N GLN A 688 10.95 20.58 20.91
CA GLN A 688 11.71 21.81 20.99
C GLN A 688 13.03 21.57 21.72
N THR A 689 14.16 21.99 21.14
CA THR A 689 15.48 21.94 21.81
C THR A 689 15.76 23.19 22.65
N TYR A 690 16.73 23.09 23.55
CA TYR A 690 17.49 24.27 23.99
C TYR A 690 18.39 24.79 22.84
N PRO A 691 19.03 25.98 22.96
CA PRO A 691 20.01 26.43 21.99
C PRO A 691 21.21 25.45 21.92
N LEU A 692 21.44 24.84 20.75
CA LEU A 692 22.47 23.83 20.55
C LEU A 692 23.63 24.35 19.70
N ARG A 693 24.81 23.80 19.96
CA ARG A 693 25.99 23.89 19.09
C ARG A 693 26.74 22.56 19.09
N PHE A 694 26.82 21.90 17.94
CA PHE A 694 27.47 20.60 17.79
C PHE A 694 26.99 19.60 18.86
N GLY A 695 25.67 19.57 19.09
CA GLY A 695 24.96 18.70 20.02
C GLY A 695 25.06 19.12 21.48
N LYS A 696 25.68 20.26 21.80
CA LYS A 696 25.83 20.75 23.18
C LYS A 696 24.86 21.89 23.45
N VAL A 697 24.19 21.83 24.60
CA VAL A 697 23.36 22.92 25.12
C VAL A 697 24.25 24.10 25.47
N MET A 698 23.93 25.27 24.94
CA MET A 698 24.72 26.49 25.12
C MET A 698 24.19 27.41 26.21
N ASP A 699 22.91 27.32 26.56
CA ASP A 699 22.34 28.15 27.62
C ASP A 699 22.66 27.56 28.99
N THR A 700 23.51 28.25 29.76
CA THR A 700 23.88 27.85 31.13
C THR A 700 22.73 28.02 32.13
N LYS A 701 21.67 28.74 31.77
CA LYS A 701 20.44 28.87 32.57
C LYS A 701 19.43 27.77 32.25
N ALA A 702 19.65 26.98 31.19
CA ALA A 702 18.86 25.79 30.98
C ALA A 702 19.02 24.88 32.21
N ASP A 703 17.90 24.36 32.71
CA ASP A 703 17.92 23.23 33.64
C ASP A 703 17.64 21.96 32.82
N PRO A 704 18.67 21.39 32.17
CA PRO A 704 18.49 20.24 31.29
C PRO A 704 18.08 18.97 32.06
N LEU A 705 18.31 18.93 33.38
CA LEU A 705 18.04 17.76 34.24
C LEU A 705 16.59 17.70 34.73
N ASN A 706 15.86 18.81 34.68
CA ASN A 706 14.43 18.89 35.01
C ASN A 706 13.54 19.07 33.77
N SER A 707 13.87 18.48 32.62
CA SER A 707 13.10 18.65 31.36
C SER A 707 11.59 18.38 31.47
N ARG A 708 11.13 17.61 32.47
CA ARG A 708 9.69 17.48 32.78
C ARG A 708 9.05 18.68 33.49
N ALA A 709 9.80 19.43 34.31
CA ALA A 709 9.32 20.61 35.03
C ALA A 709 9.68 21.93 34.31
N GLY A 710 10.72 21.95 33.47
CA GLY A 710 11.08 23.08 32.59
C GLY A 710 10.11 23.28 31.42
N ALA A 711 9.21 22.31 31.18
CA ALA A 711 8.20 22.35 30.13
C ALA A 711 6.95 23.18 30.49
N ASP A 712 6.76 23.60 31.75
CA ASP A 712 5.52 24.28 32.16
C ASP A 712 5.50 25.79 31.87
N ASN A 713 6.68 26.40 31.73
CA ASN A 713 6.82 27.85 31.53
C ASN A 713 7.37 28.16 30.14
N ASP A 714 6.88 29.22 29.51
CA ASP A 714 7.42 29.74 28.24
C ASP A 714 8.91 30.11 28.40
N TYR A 715 9.72 29.90 27.35
CA TYR A 715 11.17 30.06 27.36
C TYR A 715 11.64 31.29 26.58
N TYR A 716 12.66 31.96 27.11
CA TYR A 716 13.20 33.21 26.58
C TYR A 716 14.70 33.06 26.31
N TYR A 717 15.12 33.36 25.09
CA TYR A 717 16.51 33.25 24.63
C TYR A 717 16.99 34.57 24.01
N GLU A 718 18.09 35.10 24.54
CA GLU A 718 18.77 36.26 23.97
C GLU A 718 19.99 35.81 23.18
N ARG A 719 19.95 36.07 21.88
CA ARG A 719 21.01 35.69 20.94
C ARG A 719 21.82 36.92 20.56
N ASN A 720 23.02 37.05 21.14
CA ASN A 720 23.95 38.14 20.85
C ASN A 720 24.80 37.79 19.62
N ILE A 721 24.61 38.50 18.49
CA ILE A 721 25.39 38.24 17.27
C ILE A 721 26.68 39.07 17.23
N TYR A 722 26.70 40.25 17.88
CA TYR A 722 27.66 41.33 17.57
C TYR A 722 28.48 41.93 18.72
N ASN A 723 28.45 41.36 19.93
CA ASN A 723 29.31 41.92 20.98
C ASN A 723 30.76 41.56 20.65
N GLY A 724 31.53 42.49 20.07
CA GLY A 724 32.97 42.38 19.77
C GLY A 724 33.89 42.15 20.98
N LEU A 725 33.32 41.73 22.11
CA LEU A 725 33.94 41.31 23.36
C LEU A 725 33.43 39.94 23.86
N GLY A 726 32.44 39.33 23.20
CA GLY A 726 31.77 38.09 23.59
C GLY A 726 32.13 36.94 22.66
N LYS A 727 32.58 35.83 23.25
CA LYS A 727 33.15 34.68 22.56
C LYS A 727 32.12 34.09 21.58
N GLU A 728 32.54 33.83 20.33
CA GLU A 728 31.72 33.08 19.36
C GLU A 728 31.15 31.79 19.97
N GLU A 729 31.82 31.24 20.98
CA GLU A 729 31.48 30.07 21.79
C GLU A 729 30.04 30.04 22.31
N GLU A 730 29.37 31.18 22.55
CA GLU A 730 28.02 31.23 23.17
C GLU A 730 26.84 31.11 22.18
N LYS A 731 27.10 31.06 20.87
CA LYS A 731 26.03 31.01 19.85
C LYS A 731 25.42 29.60 19.75
N GLY A 732 24.16 29.45 20.15
CA GLY A 732 23.33 28.27 19.89
C GLY A 732 22.23 28.51 18.85
N ILE A 733 21.78 27.42 18.22
CA ILE A 733 20.64 27.34 17.30
C ILE A 733 19.52 26.55 17.99
N ILE A 734 18.27 27.04 17.92
CA ILE A 734 17.13 26.26 18.41
C ILE A 734 16.55 25.45 17.26
N TYR A 735 16.23 24.18 17.52
CA TYR A 735 15.58 23.27 16.59
C TYR A 735 14.18 22.94 17.13
N VAL A 736 13.16 23.11 16.30
CA VAL A 736 11.75 22.89 16.69
C VAL A 736 11.01 22.09 15.65
N GLY A 737 10.00 21.37 16.11
CA GLY A 737 9.24 20.45 15.27
C GLY A 737 9.89 19.07 15.18
N ASP A 738 9.13 18.16 14.62
CA ASP A 738 9.54 16.84 14.12
C ASP A 738 8.38 16.27 13.28
N GLY A 739 7.50 17.12 12.72
CA GLY A 739 6.61 16.67 11.64
C GLY A 739 5.44 15.80 12.07
N SER A 740 4.46 16.34 12.80
CA SER A 740 3.23 15.61 13.15
C SER A 740 2.00 16.47 12.86
N LEU A 741 1.77 16.80 11.58
CA LEU A 741 0.61 17.58 11.14
C LEU A 741 -0.56 16.67 10.69
N GLY A 742 -0.72 15.56 11.37
CA GLY A 742 -1.82 14.61 11.20
C GLY A 742 -1.36 13.19 10.99
N ALA A 743 -0.12 13.01 10.52
CA ALA A 743 0.45 11.68 10.29
C ALA A 743 0.61 10.88 11.59
N HIS A 744 0.53 9.56 11.45
CA HIS A 744 0.50 8.61 12.54
C HIS A 744 1.91 8.37 13.10
N PHE A 745 2.07 8.46 14.42
CA PHE A 745 3.32 8.11 15.06
C PHE A 745 3.66 6.62 14.92
N TYR A 746 4.82 6.29 14.33
CA TYR A 746 5.20 4.90 14.02
C TYR A 746 5.83 4.12 15.19
N GLY A 747 5.84 4.68 16.40
CA GLY A 747 6.39 4.00 17.56
C GLY A 747 7.91 4.14 17.70
N ASP A 748 8.50 5.16 17.06
CA ASP A 748 9.93 5.43 17.18
C ASP A 748 10.36 5.56 18.64
N LYS A 749 11.53 5.03 18.96
CA LYS A 749 12.07 5.18 20.31
C LYS A 749 12.56 6.62 20.49
N LEU A 750 11.80 7.40 21.25
CA LEU A 750 12.11 8.81 21.53
C LEU A 750 13.17 8.97 22.62
N LEU A 751 13.99 10.00 22.47
CA LEU A 751 15.05 10.41 23.40
C LEU A 751 14.51 11.17 24.62
N PHE A 752 13.49 10.62 25.29
CA PHE A 752 12.95 11.22 26.51
C PHE A 752 14.03 11.36 27.60
N GLY A 753 14.16 12.57 28.15
CA GLY A 753 15.14 12.88 29.19
C GLY A 753 16.53 13.23 28.67
N ASP A 754 16.75 13.24 27.35
CA ASP A 754 17.98 13.80 26.80
C ASP A 754 18.05 15.31 27.11
N PRO A 755 19.17 15.81 27.67
CA PRO A 755 19.32 17.19 28.09
C PRO A 755 19.20 18.21 26.95
N MET A 756 19.30 17.81 25.68
CA MET A 756 19.16 18.73 24.55
C MET A 756 17.71 19.16 24.31
N PHE A 757 16.74 18.30 24.66
CA PHE A 757 15.33 18.59 24.43
C PHE A 757 14.72 19.31 25.63
N ARG A 758 14.15 20.47 25.34
CA ARG A 758 13.37 21.24 26.29
C ARG A 758 11.96 20.66 26.43
N GLN A 759 11.33 20.37 25.29
CA GLN A 759 10.04 19.69 25.25
C GLN A 759 10.10 18.59 24.19
N LEU A 760 9.47 17.47 24.52
CA LEU A 760 9.36 16.33 23.63
C LEU A 760 8.05 15.58 23.93
N GLY A 761 7.31 15.20 22.90
CA GLY A 761 6.05 14.49 23.08
C GLY A 761 5.50 13.91 21.78
N ILE A 762 4.56 12.97 21.90
CA ILE A 762 3.84 12.40 20.76
C ILE A 762 2.54 13.17 20.63
N ILE A 763 2.59 14.28 19.90
CA ILE A 763 1.47 15.21 19.78
C ILE A 763 1.35 15.64 18.33
N THR A 764 0.18 15.44 17.74
CA THR A 764 -0.16 16.10 16.48
C THR A 764 -0.24 17.59 16.74
N HIS A 765 0.53 18.40 16.03
CA HIS A 765 0.71 19.81 16.36
C HIS A 765 0.99 20.69 15.14
N PHE A 766 0.82 22.00 15.33
CA PHE A 766 1.43 23.03 14.51
C PHE A 766 1.94 24.16 15.40
N HIS A 767 2.87 24.96 14.87
CA HIS A 767 3.40 26.15 15.50
C HIS A 767 2.75 27.40 14.92
N HIS A 768 2.32 28.33 15.76
CA HIS A 768 2.03 29.71 15.36
C HIS A 768 3.26 30.55 15.67
N ILE A 769 3.84 31.11 14.61
CA ILE A 769 5.09 31.87 14.67
C ILE A 769 4.77 33.32 14.35
N ILE A 770 5.29 34.24 15.16
CA ILE A 770 5.17 35.68 15.00
C ILE A 770 6.60 36.23 15.00
N THR A 771 6.93 37.03 14.00
CA THR A 771 8.22 37.70 13.92
C THR A 771 8.01 39.19 13.79
N HIS A 772 8.81 39.96 14.50
CA HIS A 772 8.70 41.42 14.49
C HIS A 772 10.03 42.09 14.83
N ASP A 773 10.10 43.40 14.63
CA ASP A 773 11.24 44.22 15.04
C ASP A 773 10.77 45.38 15.91
N THR A 774 11.08 45.29 17.20
CA THR A 774 10.81 46.34 18.19
C THR A 774 12.13 46.99 18.60
N ASN A 775 12.27 48.29 18.34
CA ASN A 775 13.49 49.06 18.67
C ASN A 775 14.79 48.49 18.09
N SER A 776 14.77 47.99 16.84
CA SER A 776 15.92 47.38 16.16
C SER A 776 16.39 46.05 16.79
N VAL A 777 15.50 45.39 17.53
CA VAL A 777 15.70 44.05 18.10
C VAL A 777 14.71 43.09 17.43
N PRO A 778 15.12 42.43 16.34
CA PRO A 778 14.35 41.36 15.73
C PRO A 778 14.03 40.26 16.75
N THR A 779 12.75 39.90 16.80
CA THR A 779 12.20 38.95 17.76
C THR A 779 11.42 37.87 17.01
N ILE A 780 11.56 36.63 17.45
CA ILE A 780 10.74 35.48 17.03
C ILE A 780 9.97 35.00 18.25
N GLU A 781 8.64 34.95 18.15
CA GLU A 781 7.75 34.35 19.13
C GLU A 781 7.10 33.12 18.49
N LEU A 782 7.08 32.01 19.20
CA LEU A 782 6.50 30.76 18.74
C LEU A 782 5.63 30.16 19.85
N THR A 783 4.50 29.58 19.48
CA THR A 783 3.62 28.82 20.37
C THR A 783 3.13 27.58 19.63
N ALA A 784 3.13 26.42 20.29
CA ALA A 784 2.59 25.19 19.71
C ALA A 784 1.12 24.99 20.09
N TYR A 785 0.35 24.48 19.15
CA TYR A 785 -1.01 23.99 19.34
C TYR A 785 -1.04 22.50 19.07
N GLY A 786 -1.64 21.74 19.98
CA GLY A 786 -1.65 20.28 19.99
C GLY A 786 -3.04 19.69 19.95
N TYR A 787 -3.11 18.42 19.59
CA TYR A 787 -4.32 17.58 19.65
C TYR A 787 -4.16 16.54 20.75
N ASP A 788 -5.18 16.38 21.58
CA ASP A 788 -5.25 15.36 22.60
C ASP A 788 -6.13 14.21 22.09
N SER A 789 -5.51 13.07 21.79
CA SER A 789 -6.23 11.89 21.29
C SER A 789 -7.17 11.26 22.32
N SER A 790 -7.01 11.56 23.61
CA SER A 790 -7.86 11.00 24.67
C SER A 790 -9.19 11.75 24.80
N THR A 791 -9.17 13.07 24.61
CA THR A 791 -10.35 13.93 24.69
C THR A 791 -10.94 14.23 23.31
N GLY A 792 -10.11 14.16 22.26
CA GLY A 792 -10.45 14.62 20.92
C GLY A 792 -10.39 16.14 20.75
N ASP A 793 -9.90 16.85 21.77
CA ASP A 793 -9.83 18.32 21.78
C ASP A 793 -8.48 18.83 21.28
N SER A 794 -8.49 20.06 20.78
CA SER A 794 -7.29 20.80 20.41
C SER A 794 -7.00 21.90 21.43
N TYR A 795 -5.72 22.10 21.76
CA TYR A 795 -5.29 22.95 22.87
C TYR A 795 -3.98 23.69 22.57
N ARG A 796 -3.67 24.75 23.32
CA ARG A 796 -2.32 25.36 23.34
C ARG A 796 -1.43 24.48 24.21
N VAL A 797 -0.32 23.98 23.67
CA VAL A 797 0.62 23.14 24.44
C VAL A 797 1.25 23.97 25.56
N SER A 798 1.14 23.50 26.80
CA SER A 798 1.64 24.22 27.97
C SER A 798 3.16 24.46 27.88
N GLY A 799 3.58 25.66 28.26
CA GLY A 799 4.97 26.14 28.16
C GLY A 799 5.58 26.07 26.76
N SER A 800 4.83 25.80 25.69
CA SER A 800 5.40 25.77 24.34
C SER A 800 5.81 27.15 23.81
N GLY A 801 5.52 28.22 24.56
CA GLY A 801 5.96 29.56 24.21
C GLY A 801 7.48 29.64 24.15
N LEU A 802 7.98 30.22 23.07
CA LEU A 802 9.39 30.48 22.84
C LEU A 802 9.54 31.91 22.32
N THR A 803 10.35 32.71 22.98
CA THR A 803 10.74 34.05 22.52
C THR A 803 12.25 34.10 22.30
N ILE A 804 12.67 34.43 21.09
CA ILE A 804 14.07 34.62 20.73
C ILE A 804 14.28 36.07 20.35
N LYS A 805 15.16 36.80 21.06
CA LYS A 805 15.59 38.14 20.67
C LYS A 805 16.98 38.11 20.08
N THR A 806 17.16 38.75 18.93
CA THR A 806 18.42 38.74 18.20
C THR A 806 19.08 40.13 18.21
N PHE A 807 20.24 40.27 18.85
CA PHE A 807 20.98 41.53 19.01
C PHE A 807 22.10 41.69 17.98
#